data_AF-A0A5D6XQZ1-F1
#
_entry.id   AF-A0A5D6XQZ1-F1
#
_cell.length_a   1.000
_cell.length_b   1.000
_cell.length_c   1.000
_cell.angle_alpha   90.00
_cell.angle_beta   90.00
_cell.angle_gamma   90.00
#
_symmetry.space_group_name_H-M   'P 1'
#
loop_
_entity.id
_entity.type
_entity.pdbx_description
1 polymer ?
#
loop_
_entity_poly.entity_id
_entity_poly.type
_entity_poly.pdbx_seq_one_letter_code
_entity_poly.pdbx_strand_id
1 'polypeptide(L)'
;MSELQLIVEQLNQEPFRLGLTLVAFDEKSNFELLQILNEVFAEIDAKHNVDLRSEADEQRALRYLEFLQLLKFPLPRDVEGFRDALVHGDRQALYPILHWALKNLAGHKKRAYLGRFLAPLNVPQEFFGNETLSGMHEHYKQLQEQFKAVHKEVDQLRGSKARPGELRKEIAQLEEEAQQLQEKIGALKKKTAGEGGFQDILEATSALRKEQEEQAKLAERKHDQVLALALVEKRVREGEQRLADLRASLSHETPPEQLFEHLQAQVERNRDILVAKFPLEFKLQQETLQRLERALAEPPKSEADIADMEDELASLKHSIQHFQAQVAEAHKAAGDDKLGIYRQHASVQAKKLAAKEDELEGLRAEKAALLKQLEALEAKLSELSGARFMSRDEYKQYANSLRNKMNQYKKVKAELAELTAESVVLHRTEQLLKSKDADLDGFLKDLEAKKGVSGFLATQEQLESVSERNAQVNKLKGETLEEISRIVTDINQTLKERKNQLAPQIKELRAVRQRYQELEQTYLERKAQYDNTAVGLETERIKLEQECGAFQDDCLREESQYHLLHCLLQVEQGRVDKVEQEMAFEKGAGRLLRDIKSFQELYKHKVAQQESLTKELRKQQKTLKANAAGHHAQRAQFESLCQLLTCKLQLAGRAASDAASGKAQGGLELFDGHADIAQFENVGGANVMTLDA
;
A
#
# COMPACT_ATOMS: atom_id res chain seq x y z
N MET A 1 -14.20 -50.70 15.16
CA MET A 1 -14.61 -50.46 13.75
C MET A 1 -13.67 -49.49 13.04
N SER A 2 -13.36 -48.30 13.58
CA SER A 2 -12.41 -47.37 12.95
C SER A 2 -10.99 -47.92 12.82
N GLU A 3 -10.49 -48.70 13.81
CA GLU A 3 -9.15 -49.28 13.77
C GLU A 3 -9.00 -50.36 12.69
N LEU A 4 -9.99 -51.25 12.56
CA LEU A 4 -10.08 -52.28 11.53
C LEU A 4 -10.22 -51.68 10.12
N GLN A 5 -11.03 -50.64 9.98
CA GLN A 5 -11.17 -49.90 8.72
C GLN A 5 -9.83 -49.31 8.28
N LEU A 6 -9.09 -48.69 9.19
CA LEU A 6 -7.78 -48.11 8.88
C LEU A 6 -6.74 -49.18 8.53
N ILE A 7 -6.73 -50.33 9.21
CA ILE A 7 -5.84 -51.46 8.88
C ILE A 7 -6.12 -51.95 7.45
N VAL A 8 -7.39 -52.23 7.13
CA VAL A 8 -7.77 -52.75 5.81
C VAL A 8 -7.50 -51.73 4.70
N GLU A 9 -7.77 -50.45 4.95
CA GLU A 9 -7.48 -49.38 3.99
C GLU A 9 -5.98 -49.26 3.69
N GLN A 10 -5.13 -49.30 4.72
CA GLN A 10 -3.67 -49.22 4.56
C GLN A 10 -3.05 -50.49 3.94
N LEU A 11 -3.59 -51.67 4.24
CA LEU A 11 -3.16 -52.93 3.60
C LEU A 11 -3.57 -53.04 2.12
N ASN A 12 -4.59 -52.28 1.69
CA ASN A 12 -5.01 -52.21 0.29
C ASN A 12 -4.24 -51.17 -0.52
N GLN A 13 -3.59 -50.21 0.13
CA GLN A 13 -2.74 -49.21 -0.50
C GLN A 13 -1.35 -49.78 -0.84
N GLU A 14 -0.56 -49.04 -1.62
CA GLU A 14 0.86 -49.36 -1.82
C GLU A 14 1.59 -49.22 -0.48
N PRO A 15 2.43 -50.19 -0.06
CA PRO A 15 3.12 -51.22 -0.85
C PRO A 15 2.49 -52.63 -0.86
N PHE A 16 1.44 -52.91 -0.09
CA PHE A 16 0.96 -54.28 0.16
C PHE A 16 -0.07 -54.80 -0.85
N ARG A 17 -0.98 -53.93 -1.34
CA ARG A 17 -1.98 -54.23 -2.39
C ARG A 17 -2.76 -55.55 -2.18
N LEU A 18 -3.20 -55.84 -0.95
CA LEU A 18 -3.81 -57.13 -0.61
C LEU A 18 -5.31 -57.28 -0.99
N GLY A 19 -5.98 -56.18 -1.37
CA GLY A 19 -7.37 -56.21 -1.88
C GLY A 19 -8.41 -56.79 -0.91
N LEU A 20 -8.20 -56.65 0.41
CA LEU A 20 -9.02 -57.25 1.46
C LEU A 20 -10.28 -56.42 1.74
N THR A 21 -11.39 -57.11 2.00
CA THR A 21 -12.61 -56.48 2.57
C THR A 21 -12.59 -56.61 4.09
N LEU A 22 -13.37 -55.79 4.80
CA LEU A 22 -13.49 -55.85 6.27
C LEU A 22 -13.90 -57.24 6.76
N VAL A 23 -14.79 -57.92 6.05
CA VAL A 23 -15.25 -59.27 6.38
C VAL A 23 -14.12 -60.28 6.12
N ALA A 24 -13.46 -60.20 4.97
CA ALA A 24 -12.37 -61.11 4.61
C ALA A 24 -11.13 -60.98 5.50
N PHE A 25 -10.91 -59.83 6.15
CA PHE A 25 -9.84 -59.62 7.12
C PHE A 25 -10.19 -60.15 8.51
N ASP A 26 -11.43 -60.02 8.96
CA ASP A 26 -11.91 -60.52 10.26
C ASP A 26 -12.02 -62.05 10.30
N GLU A 27 -12.33 -62.67 9.15
CA GLU A 27 -12.39 -64.14 8.98
C GLU A 27 -11.01 -64.82 8.94
N LYS A 28 -9.91 -64.05 8.92
CA LYS A 28 -8.55 -64.61 8.89
C LYS A 28 -8.25 -65.44 10.14
N SER A 29 -7.55 -66.55 9.91
CA SER A 29 -7.00 -67.40 10.98
C SER A 29 -5.85 -66.69 11.70
N ASN A 30 -5.58 -67.09 12.94
CA ASN A 30 -4.48 -66.52 13.73
C ASN A 30 -3.11 -66.62 13.02
N PHE A 31 -2.88 -67.71 12.27
CA PHE A 31 -1.66 -67.89 11.49
C PHE A 31 -1.58 -66.93 10.28
N GLU A 32 -2.69 -66.71 9.58
CA GLU A 32 -2.74 -65.73 8.48
C GLU A 32 -2.55 -64.30 8.98
N LEU A 33 -3.05 -63.96 10.17
CA LEU A 33 -2.80 -62.65 10.79
C LEU A 33 -1.33 -62.46 11.17
N LEU A 34 -0.66 -63.53 11.62
CA LEU A 34 0.79 -63.52 11.84
C LEU A 34 1.58 -63.37 10.53
N GLN A 35 1.12 -63.98 9.43
CA GLN A 35 1.69 -63.78 8.10
C GLN A 35 1.57 -62.33 7.65
N ILE A 36 0.39 -61.72 7.79
CA ILE A 36 0.17 -60.31 7.45
C ILE A 36 1.06 -59.40 8.31
N LEU A 37 1.19 -59.69 9.61
CA LEU A 37 2.11 -58.93 10.46
C LEU A 37 3.57 -59.07 10.03
N ASN A 38 3.99 -60.28 9.62
CA ASN A 38 5.33 -60.53 9.10
C ASN A 38 5.59 -59.79 7.79
N GLU A 39 4.62 -59.73 6.90
CA GLU A 39 4.71 -58.94 5.65
C GLU A 39 4.86 -57.45 5.96
N VAL A 40 4.10 -56.93 6.92
CA VAL A 40 4.23 -55.53 7.39
C VAL A 40 5.62 -55.28 8.00
N PHE A 41 6.15 -56.21 8.80
CA PHE A 41 7.49 -56.09 9.37
C PHE A 41 8.60 -56.26 8.33
N ALA A 42 8.44 -57.14 7.35
CA ALA A 42 9.38 -57.32 6.24
C ALA A 42 9.48 -56.06 5.36
N GLU A 43 8.36 -55.37 5.18
CA GLU A 43 8.33 -54.08 4.48
C GLU A 43 8.96 -52.95 5.30
N ILE A 44 8.91 -53.01 6.64
CA ILE A 44 9.60 -52.04 7.52
C ILE A 44 11.11 -52.32 7.58
N ASP A 45 11.53 -53.58 7.69
CA ASP A 45 12.92 -54.02 7.66
C ASP A 45 13.04 -55.39 6.98
N ALA A 46 13.75 -55.45 5.85
CA ALA A 46 13.94 -56.65 5.05
C ALA A 46 14.52 -57.85 5.82
N LYS A 47 15.20 -57.62 6.96
CA LYS A 47 15.68 -58.69 7.86
C LYS A 47 14.55 -59.56 8.43
N HIS A 48 13.33 -59.07 8.46
CA HIS A 48 12.18 -59.79 9.00
C HIS A 48 11.47 -60.65 7.95
N ASN A 49 11.93 -60.65 6.69
CA ASN A 49 11.44 -61.50 5.62
C ASN A 49 11.88 -62.97 5.82
N VAL A 50 11.25 -63.63 6.78
CA VAL A 50 11.50 -65.02 7.18
C VAL A 50 10.22 -65.81 6.99
N ASP A 51 10.32 -67.03 6.46
CA ASP A 51 9.17 -67.93 6.35
C ASP A 51 8.78 -68.46 7.73
N LEU A 52 7.59 -68.09 8.19
CA LEU A 52 7.06 -68.43 9.52
C LEU A 52 6.89 -69.93 9.76
N ARG A 53 6.88 -70.75 8.71
CA ARG A 53 6.79 -72.21 8.83
C ARG A 53 8.12 -72.87 9.20
N SER A 54 9.22 -72.15 9.03
CA SER A 54 10.58 -72.64 9.28
C SER A 54 11.15 -72.23 10.65
N GLU A 55 10.48 -71.32 11.34
CA GLU A 55 10.90 -70.72 12.62
C GLU A 55 10.07 -71.31 13.78
N ALA A 56 10.70 -71.58 14.92
CA ALA A 56 9.98 -72.01 16.11
C ALA A 56 9.12 -70.86 16.67
N ASP A 57 7.89 -71.16 17.13
CA ASP A 57 6.93 -70.13 17.54
C ASP A 57 7.47 -69.22 18.67
N GLU A 58 8.24 -69.78 19.60
CA GLU A 58 8.90 -69.02 20.67
C GLU A 58 10.01 -68.08 20.16
N GLN A 59 10.76 -68.52 19.14
CA GLN A 59 11.82 -67.73 18.53
C GLN A 59 11.24 -66.56 17.72
N ARG A 60 10.14 -66.81 17.00
CA ARG A 60 9.37 -65.77 16.31
C ARG A 60 8.86 -64.71 17.29
N ALA A 61 8.26 -65.14 18.40
CA ALA A 61 7.73 -64.21 19.40
C ALA A 61 8.81 -63.33 20.03
N LEU A 62 10.00 -63.90 20.31
CA LEU A 62 11.16 -63.13 20.78
C LEU A 62 11.65 -62.13 19.72
N ARG A 63 11.78 -62.55 18.45
CA ARG A 63 12.15 -61.67 17.34
C ARG A 63 11.19 -60.50 17.18
N TYR A 64 9.88 -60.76 17.23
CA TYR A 64 8.87 -59.70 17.16
C TYR A 64 8.91 -58.76 18.36
N LEU A 65 9.15 -59.30 19.56
CA LEU A 65 9.24 -58.49 20.78
C LEU A 65 10.48 -57.59 20.75
N GLU A 66 11.64 -58.09 20.35
CA GLU A 66 12.87 -57.30 20.16
C GLU A 66 12.68 -56.21 19.10
N PHE A 67 12.02 -56.54 17.98
CA PHE A 67 11.74 -55.58 16.92
C PHE A 67 10.75 -54.49 17.36
N LEU A 68 9.69 -54.86 18.07
CA LEU A 68 8.73 -53.92 18.65
C LEU A 68 9.38 -53.01 19.70
N GLN A 69 10.32 -53.53 20.50
CA GLN A 69 11.14 -52.71 21.40
C GLN A 69 12.02 -51.71 20.64
N LEU A 70 12.68 -52.15 19.56
CA LEU A 70 13.49 -51.29 18.69
C LEU A 70 12.64 -50.19 18.04
N LEU A 71 11.42 -50.51 17.60
CA LEU A 71 10.46 -49.55 17.06
C LEU A 71 9.80 -48.68 18.14
N LYS A 72 10.04 -48.94 19.43
CA LYS A 72 9.45 -48.27 20.61
C LYS A 72 7.92 -48.38 20.66
N PHE A 73 7.40 -49.58 20.44
CA PHE A 73 6.00 -49.90 20.71
C PHE A 73 5.71 -49.85 22.22
N PRO A 74 4.59 -49.26 22.67
CA PRO A 74 4.20 -49.27 24.07
C PRO A 74 3.81 -50.69 24.50
N LEU A 75 4.77 -51.43 25.07
CA LEU A 75 4.55 -52.78 25.58
C LEU A 75 3.51 -52.78 26.72
N PRO A 76 2.59 -53.76 26.76
CA PRO A 76 1.68 -53.95 27.88
C PRO A 76 2.43 -54.20 29.21
N ARG A 77 1.74 -53.98 30.34
CA ARG A 77 2.32 -54.20 31.69
C ARG A 77 2.68 -55.66 31.95
N ASP A 78 1.95 -56.59 31.32
CA ASP A 78 2.19 -58.02 31.37
C ASP A 78 2.95 -58.45 30.10
N VAL A 79 4.27 -58.56 30.22
CA VAL A 79 5.15 -58.91 29.09
C VAL A 79 5.14 -60.41 28.81
N GLU A 80 4.91 -61.23 29.83
CA GLU A 80 4.85 -62.70 29.71
C GLU A 80 3.55 -63.12 29.03
N GLY A 81 2.41 -62.59 29.47
CA GLY A 81 1.12 -62.81 28.79
C GLY A 81 1.09 -62.24 27.37
N PHE A 82 1.78 -61.13 27.10
CA PHE A 82 1.90 -60.58 25.75
C PHE A 82 2.79 -61.44 24.84
N ARG A 83 3.86 -62.05 25.38
CA ARG A 83 4.68 -63.01 24.65
C ARG A 83 3.87 -64.25 24.27
N ASP A 84 3.08 -64.78 25.19
CA ASP A 84 2.22 -65.94 24.93
C ASP A 84 1.14 -65.62 23.89
N ALA A 85 0.57 -64.41 23.93
CA ALA A 85 -0.38 -63.94 22.91
C ALA A 85 0.24 -63.80 21.51
N LEU A 86 1.53 -63.43 21.41
CA LEU A 86 2.27 -63.38 20.14
C LEU A 86 2.64 -64.77 19.60
N VAL A 87 2.86 -65.74 20.49
CA VAL A 87 3.08 -67.15 20.10
C VAL A 87 1.83 -67.71 19.43
N HIS A 88 0.65 -67.49 20.01
CA HIS A 88 -0.64 -68.03 19.55
C HIS A 88 -1.33 -67.17 18.46
N GLY A 89 -0.84 -65.96 18.21
CA GLY A 89 -1.38 -65.05 17.21
C GLY A 89 -2.74 -64.47 17.58
N ASP A 90 -2.91 -64.07 18.84
CA ASP A 90 -4.19 -63.58 19.34
C ASP A 90 -4.59 -62.25 18.70
N ARG A 91 -5.84 -62.15 18.25
CA ARG A 91 -6.41 -60.96 17.60
C ARG A 91 -6.32 -59.71 18.48
N GLN A 92 -6.45 -59.87 19.79
CA GLN A 92 -6.37 -58.78 20.77
C GLN A 92 -4.97 -58.16 20.86
N ALA A 93 -3.92 -58.92 20.55
CA ALA A 93 -2.55 -58.43 20.53
C ALA A 93 -2.15 -57.93 19.13
N LEU A 94 -2.55 -58.63 18.06
CA LEU A 94 -2.13 -58.32 16.69
C LEU A 94 -2.81 -57.08 16.10
N TYR A 95 -4.09 -56.83 16.37
CA TYR A 95 -4.79 -55.65 15.82
C TYR A 95 -4.21 -54.32 16.30
N PRO A 96 -3.91 -54.12 17.60
CA PRO A 96 -3.21 -52.92 18.06
C PRO A 96 -1.83 -52.75 17.43
N ILE A 97 -1.08 -53.83 17.22
CA ILE A 97 0.24 -53.79 16.60
C ILE A 97 0.13 -53.38 15.13
N LEU A 98 -0.77 -54.01 14.37
CA LEU A 98 -1.02 -53.69 12.97
C LEU A 98 -1.51 -52.25 12.81
N HIS A 99 -2.47 -51.83 13.65
CA HIS A 99 -2.96 -50.45 13.64
C HIS A 99 -1.81 -49.45 13.89
N TRP A 100 -0.96 -49.73 14.89
CA TRP A 100 0.16 -48.86 15.23
C TRP A 100 1.25 -48.82 14.15
N ALA A 101 1.57 -49.98 13.56
CA ALA A 101 2.57 -50.10 12.51
C ALA A 101 2.11 -49.43 11.19
N LEU A 102 0.84 -49.60 10.82
CA LEU A 102 0.30 -49.05 9.58
C LEU A 102 0.01 -47.55 9.70
N LYS A 103 -0.41 -47.05 10.88
CA LYS A 103 -0.68 -45.62 11.10
C LYS A 103 0.52 -44.69 10.84
N ASN A 104 1.75 -45.18 11.00
CA ASN A 104 2.97 -44.40 10.73
C ASN A 104 4.08 -45.25 10.09
N LEU A 105 3.75 -45.91 8.99
CA LEU A 105 4.66 -46.83 8.29
C LEU A 105 5.98 -46.15 7.89
N ALA A 106 5.93 -44.91 7.37
CA ALA A 106 7.14 -44.16 6.99
C ALA A 106 8.03 -43.82 8.21
N GLY A 107 7.42 -43.45 9.34
CA GLY A 107 8.15 -43.20 10.60
C GLY A 107 8.81 -44.46 11.15
N HIS A 108 8.14 -45.62 11.05
CA HIS A 108 8.70 -46.90 11.49
C HIS A 108 9.80 -47.41 10.57
N LYS A 109 9.67 -47.26 9.24
CA LYS A 109 10.76 -47.52 8.27
C LYS A 109 12.01 -46.71 8.61
N LYS A 110 11.84 -45.41 8.87
CA LYS A 110 12.93 -44.53 9.28
C LYS A 110 13.53 -44.95 10.62
N ARG A 111 12.71 -45.37 11.59
CA ARG A 111 13.19 -45.83 12.91
C ARG A 111 13.94 -47.17 12.82
N ALA A 112 13.48 -48.12 12.00
CA ALA A 112 14.17 -49.37 11.74
C ALA A 112 15.54 -49.12 11.08
N TYR A 113 15.56 -48.26 10.05
CA TYR A 113 16.80 -47.82 9.39
C TYR A 113 17.80 -47.19 10.39
N LEU A 114 17.33 -46.24 11.21
CA LEU A 114 18.17 -45.61 12.23
C LEU A 114 18.60 -46.58 13.34
N GLY A 115 17.74 -47.51 13.74
CA GLY A 115 18.02 -48.52 14.75
C GLY A 115 19.22 -49.38 14.38
N ARG A 116 19.39 -49.71 13.10
CA ARG A 116 20.55 -50.47 12.59
C ARG A 116 21.90 -49.78 12.86
N PHE A 117 21.94 -48.45 12.86
CA PHE A 117 23.19 -47.67 12.99
C PHE A 117 23.35 -46.99 14.36
N LEU A 118 22.25 -46.77 15.07
CA LEU A 118 22.21 -46.02 16.34
C LEU A 118 21.90 -46.89 17.56
N ALA A 119 21.63 -48.19 17.38
CA ALA A 119 21.50 -49.10 18.52
C ALA A 119 22.79 -49.10 19.36
N PRO A 120 22.69 -48.97 20.69
CA PRO A 120 23.85 -48.96 21.55
C PRO A 120 24.51 -50.34 21.56
N LEU A 121 25.79 -50.40 21.19
CA LEU A 121 26.62 -51.56 21.45
C LEU A 121 26.90 -51.60 22.96
N ASN A 122 26.30 -52.55 23.67
CA ASN A 122 26.49 -52.71 25.10
C ASN A 122 27.83 -53.39 25.38
N VAL A 123 28.91 -52.62 25.40
CA VAL A 123 30.25 -53.10 25.76
C VAL A 123 30.30 -53.20 27.29
N PRO A 124 30.59 -54.37 27.89
CA PRO A 124 30.69 -54.50 29.34
C PRO A 124 31.77 -53.58 29.93
N GLN A 125 31.51 -53.04 31.13
CA GLN A 125 32.38 -52.04 31.78
C GLN A 125 33.83 -52.52 32.00
N GLU A 126 34.03 -53.83 32.09
CA GLU A 126 35.34 -54.48 32.27
C GLU A 126 36.30 -54.24 31.08
N PHE A 127 35.77 -54.06 29.87
CA PHE A 127 36.58 -53.83 28.66
C PHE A 127 37.01 -52.37 28.47
N PHE A 128 36.44 -51.44 29.24
CA PHE A 128 36.82 -50.02 29.20
C PHE A 128 38.11 -49.72 29.98
N GLY A 129 38.68 -50.69 30.70
CA GLY A 129 40.02 -50.55 31.30
C GLY A 129 41.16 -50.53 30.27
N ASN A 130 40.89 -50.94 29.02
CA ASN A 130 41.85 -50.84 27.92
C ASN A 130 41.68 -49.49 27.20
N GLU A 131 42.67 -48.60 27.32
CA GLU A 131 42.66 -47.25 26.74
C GLU A 131 42.39 -47.26 25.22
N THR A 132 42.86 -48.29 24.50
CA THR A 132 42.62 -48.41 23.05
C THR A 132 41.16 -48.70 22.70
N LEU A 133 40.48 -49.54 23.49
CA LEU A 133 39.05 -49.84 23.30
C LEU A 133 38.17 -48.66 23.72
N SER A 134 38.56 -47.93 24.76
CA SER A 134 37.86 -46.70 25.17
C SER A 134 37.93 -45.64 24.06
N GLY A 135 39.13 -45.39 23.50
CA GLY A 135 39.30 -44.46 22.38
C GLY A 135 38.51 -44.87 21.13
N MET A 136 38.47 -46.16 20.80
CA MET A 136 37.64 -46.67 19.70
C MET A 136 36.14 -46.51 19.96
N HIS A 137 35.69 -46.69 21.20
CA HIS A 137 34.28 -46.51 21.57
C HIS A 137 33.88 -45.01 21.55
N GLU A 138 34.77 -44.12 21.95
CA GLU A 138 34.58 -42.67 21.82
C GLU A 138 34.51 -42.25 20.35
N HIS A 139 35.42 -42.75 19.51
CA HIS A 139 35.40 -42.49 18.07
C HIS A 139 34.11 -43.03 17.40
N TYR A 140 33.66 -44.21 17.80
CA TYR A 140 32.37 -44.77 17.37
C TYR A 140 31.19 -43.86 17.75
N LYS A 141 31.16 -43.32 18.98
CA LYS A 141 30.12 -42.38 19.42
C LYS A 141 30.17 -41.08 18.63
N GLN A 142 31.36 -40.54 18.36
CA GLN A 142 31.52 -39.34 17.53
C GLN A 142 30.99 -39.57 16.10
N LEU A 143 31.30 -40.72 15.48
CA LEU A 143 30.76 -41.11 14.18
C LEU A 143 29.23 -41.23 14.20
N GLN A 144 28.65 -41.79 15.26
CA GLN A 144 27.19 -41.83 15.44
C GLN A 144 26.57 -40.44 15.55
N GLU A 145 27.22 -39.49 16.22
CA GLU A 145 26.76 -38.09 16.32
C GLU A 145 26.86 -37.36 14.98
N GLN A 146 27.96 -37.54 14.25
CA GLN A 146 28.12 -37.02 12.88
C GLN A 146 27.04 -37.60 11.95
N PHE A 147 26.78 -38.90 12.02
CA PHE A 147 25.71 -39.54 11.25
C PHE A 147 24.33 -38.95 11.58
N LYS A 148 24.02 -38.67 12.86
CA LYS A 148 22.76 -38.02 13.26
C LYS A 148 22.64 -36.61 12.67
N ALA A 149 23.71 -35.83 12.66
CA ALA A 149 23.72 -34.48 12.11
C ALA A 149 23.46 -34.50 10.60
N VAL A 150 24.28 -35.26 9.85
CA VAL A 150 24.17 -35.38 8.38
C VAL A 150 22.81 -35.97 7.98
N HIS A 151 22.33 -37.00 8.68
CA HIS A 151 21.01 -37.57 8.40
C HIS A 151 19.89 -36.55 8.63
N LYS A 152 19.96 -35.70 9.67
CA LYS A 152 18.95 -34.65 9.89
C LYS A 152 18.96 -33.61 8.76
N GLU A 153 20.13 -33.18 8.31
CA GLU A 153 20.27 -32.24 7.19
C GLU A 153 19.70 -32.83 5.90
N VAL A 154 20.07 -34.08 5.55
CA VAL A 154 19.54 -34.75 4.36
C VAL A 154 18.02 -34.92 4.41
N ASP A 155 17.48 -35.23 5.57
CA ASP A 155 16.04 -35.43 5.76
C ASP A 155 15.26 -34.10 5.68
N GLN A 156 15.84 -33.00 6.17
CA GLN A 156 15.32 -31.64 5.94
C GLN A 156 15.34 -31.25 4.46
N LEU A 157 16.44 -31.53 3.76
CA LEU A 157 16.57 -31.25 2.32
C LEU A 157 15.58 -32.08 1.50
N ARG A 158 15.36 -33.35 1.84
CA ARG A 158 14.33 -34.21 1.21
C ARG A 158 12.90 -33.79 1.53
N GLY A 159 12.68 -33.21 2.72
CA GLY A 159 11.40 -32.63 3.13
C GLY A 159 11.09 -31.30 2.43
N SER A 160 12.10 -30.60 1.93
CA SER A 160 11.91 -29.42 1.08
C SER A 160 11.23 -29.87 -0.22
N LYS A 161 10.00 -29.42 -0.44
CA LYS A 161 9.12 -29.83 -1.55
C LYS A 161 9.57 -29.26 -2.90
N ALA A 162 10.86 -29.28 -3.23
CA ALA A 162 11.25 -29.20 -4.62
C ALA A 162 10.77 -30.51 -5.26
N ARG A 163 9.81 -30.44 -6.18
CA ARG A 163 9.40 -31.58 -7.02
C ARG A 163 10.17 -31.48 -8.34
N PRO A 164 11.47 -31.82 -8.39
CA PRO A 164 12.29 -31.66 -9.58
C PRO A 164 11.74 -32.49 -10.75
N GLY A 165 10.97 -33.54 -10.49
CA GLY A 165 10.31 -34.33 -11.54
C GLY A 165 9.19 -33.57 -12.25
N GLU A 166 8.42 -32.73 -11.55
CA GLU A 166 7.37 -31.89 -12.16
C GLU A 166 8.00 -30.75 -12.95
N LEU A 167 8.99 -30.07 -12.36
CA LEU A 167 9.75 -29.02 -13.05
C LEU A 167 10.46 -29.54 -14.30
N ARG A 168 11.04 -30.74 -14.27
CA ARG A 168 11.63 -31.36 -15.47
C ARG A 168 10.61 -31.66 -16.54
N LYS A 169 9.39 -32.08 -16.16
CA LYS A 169 8.30 -32.31 -17.12
C LYS A 169 7.83 -30.99 -17.75
N GLU A 170 7.67 -29.95 -16.93
CA GLU A 170 7.30 -28.61 -17.40
C GLU A 170 8.37 -28.02 -18.33
N ILE A 171 9.65 -28.13 -17.97
CA ILE A 171 10.77 -27.71 -18.83
C ILE A 171 10.75 -28.47 -20.15
N ALA A 172 10.59 -29.80 -20.12
CA ALA A 172 10.53 -30.60 -21.35
C ALA A 172 9.33 -30.21 -22.23
N GLN A 173 8.17 -29.94 -21.61
CA GLN A 173 6.99 -29.46 -22.33
C GLN A 173 7.25 -28.09 -22.98
N LEU A 174 7.81 -27.14 -22.24
CA LEU A 174 8.16 -25.81 -22.77
C LEU A 174 9.23 -25.88 -23.86
N GLU A 175 10.18 -26.81 -23.76
CA GLU A 175 11.18 -27.07 -24.80
C GLU A 175 10.54 -27.63 -26.08
N GLU A 176 9.59 -28.58 -25.96
CA GLU A 176 8.82 -29.10 -27.08
C GLU A 176 7.96 -28.00 -27.74
N GLU A 177 7.26 -27.19 -26.94
CA GLU A 177 6.47 -26.05 -27.44
C GLU A 177 7.36 -25.02 -28.16
N ALA A 178 8.54 -24.72 -27.61
CA ALA A 178 9.51 -23.83 -28.24
C ALA A 178 10.03 -24.38 -29.57
N GLN A 179 10.33 -25.69 -29.64
CA GLN A 179 10.73 -26.34 -30.88
C GLN A 179 9.61 -26.29 -31.93
N GLN A 180 8.37 -26.60 -31.55
CA GLN A 180 7.21 -26.50 -32.46
C GLN A 180 7.01 -25.08 -32.98
N LEU A 181 7.18 -24.05 -32.13
CA LEU A 181 7.12 -22.66 -32.55
C LEU A 181 8.26 -22.31 -33.51
N GLN A 182 9.48 -22.76 -33.25
CA GLN A 182 10.61 -22.56 -34.15
C GLN A 182 10.40 -23.24 -35.51
N GLU A 183 9.84 -24.45 -35.53
CA GLU A 183 9.49 -25.15 -36.77
C GLU A 183 8.40 -24.41 -37.55
N LYS A 184 7.35 -23.93 -36.88
CA LYS A 184 6.29 -23.11 -37.50
C LYS A 184 6.86 -21.81 -38.07
N ILE A 185 7.72 -21.11 -37.31
CA ILE A 185 8.41 -19.89 -37.78
C ILE A 185 9.32 -20.22 -38.97
N GLY A 186 10.05 -21.34 -38.93
CA GLY A 186 10.89 -21.80 -40.02
C GLY A 186 10.10 -22.13 -41.29
N ALA A 187 8.95 -22.78 -41.14
CA ALA A 187 8.04 -23.08 -42.24
C ALA A 187 7.43 -21.79 -42.84
N LEU A 188 7.04 -20.83 -42.00
CA LEU A 188 6.56 -19.52 -42.45
C LEU A 188 7.66 -18.75 -43.20
N LYS A 189 8.87 -18.66 -42.63
CA LYS A 189 10.01 -18.01 -43.29
C LYS A 189 10.36 -18.65 -44.63
N LYS A 190 10.29 -19.98 -44.75
CA LYS A 190 10.51 -20.69 -46.02
C LYS A 190 9.42 -20.36 -47.06
N LYS A 191 8.16 -20.25 -46.64
CA LYS A 191 7.05 -19.88 -47.53
C LYS A 191 7.14 -18.43 -48.01
N THR A 192 7.64 -17.53 -47.17
CA THR A 192 7.67 -16.09 -47.45
C THR A 192 8.99 -15.59 -48.03
N ALA A 193 10.02 -16.44 -48.10
CA ALA A 193 11.34 -16.09 -48.67
C ALA A 193 11.30 -15.70 -50.16
N GLY A 194 10.25 -16.05 -50.90
CA GLY A 194 10.08 -15.71 -52.31
C GLY A 194 9.29 -14.42 -52.59
N GLU A 195 8.71 -13.80 -51.56
CA GLU A 195 7.86 -12.61 -51.71
C GLU A 195 8.68 -11.32 -51.52
N GLY A 196 8.92 -10.58 -52.60
CA GLY A 196 9.59 -9.29 -52.54
C GLY A 196 8.77 -8.25 -51.77
N GLY A 197 9.40 -7.51 -50.85
CA GLY A 197 8.72 -6.55 -49.98
C GLY A 197 8.00 -7.17 -48.77
N PHE A 198 8.07 -8.50 -48.59
CA PHE A 198 7.46 -9.18 -47.44
C PHE A 198 8.01 -8.69 -46.09
N GLN A 199 9.30 -8.31 -46.04
CA GLN A 199 9.91 -7.82 -44.80
C GLN A 199 9.30 -6.48 -44.35
N ASP A 200 9.07 -5.55 -45.27
CA ASP A 200 8.44 -4.26 -44.97
C ASP A 200 6.97 -4.44 -44.54
N ILE A 201 6.26 -5.39 -45.17
CA ILE A 201 4.88 -5.75 -44.78
C ILE A 201 4.86 -6.45 -43.42
N LEU A 202 5.83 -7.32 -43.12
CA LEU A 202 5.95 -7.99 -41.82
C LEU A 202 6.25 -6.98 -40.71
N GLU A 203 7.11 -5.99 -40.96
CA GLU A 203 7.39 -4.91 -40.02
C GLU A 203 6.13 -4.07 -39.77
N ALA A 204 5.44 -3.63 -40.83
CA ALA A 204 4.20 -2.86 -40.72
C ALA A 204 3.07 -3.63 -40.02
N THR A 205 2.88 -4.92 -40.33
CA THR A 205 1.87 -5.77 -39.67
C THR A 205 2.24 -6.10 -38.24
N SER A 206 3.52 -6.26 -37.91
CA SER A 206 3.98 -6.45 -36.53
C SER A 206 3.78 -5.19 -35.68
N ALA A 207 4.01 -4.00 -36.25
CA ALA A 207 3.74 -2.72 -35.61
C ALA A 207 2.23 -2.55 -35.38
N LEU A 208 1.41 -2.79 -36.42
CA LEU A 208 -0.05 -2.75 -36.29
C LEU A 208 -0.57 -3.71 -35.22
N ARG A 209 -0.04 -4.94 -35.16
CA ARG A 209 -0.42 -5.91 -34.12
C ARG A 209 -0.08 -5.41 -32.71
N LYS A 210 1.11 -4.83 -32.52
CA LYS A 210 1.50 -4.25 -31.22
C LYS A 210 0.56 -3.12 -30.81
N GLU A 211 0.25 -2.21 -31.74
CA GLU A 211 -0.70 -1.12 -31.51
C GLU A 211 -2.10 -1.65 -31.18
N GLN A 212 -2.56 -2.71 -31.85
CA GLN A 212 -3.85 -3.35 -31.53
C GLN A 212 -3.85 -4.03 -30.15
N GLU A 213 -2.77 -4.70 -29.77
CA GLU A 213 -2.60 -5.29 -28.43
C GLU A 213 -2.56 -4.20 -27.34
N GLU A 214 -1.90 -3.07 -27.60
CA GLU A 214 -1.90 -1.91 -26.70
C GLU A 214 -3.28 -1.26 -26.62
N GLN A 215 -3.96 -1.08 -27.76
CA GLN A 215 -5.33 -0.57 -27.79
C GLN A 215 -6.29 -1.45 -26.99
N ALA A 216 -6.17 -2.79 -27.11
CA ALA A 216 -6.97 -3.73 -26.34
C ALA A 216 -6.70 -3.63 -24.83
N LYS A 217 -5.42 -3.57 -24.43
CA LYS A 217 -5.03 -3.36 -23.02
C LYS A 217 -5.54 -2.04 -22.47
N LEU A 218 -5.46 -0.97 -23.25
CA LEU A 218 -5.97 0.35 -22.86
C LEU A 218 -7.50 0.36 -22.75
N ALA A 219 -8.20 -0.34 -23.64
CA ALA A 219 -9.65 -0.49 -23.59
C ALA A 219 -10.10 -1.27 -22.35
N GLU A 220 -9.43 -2.37 -22.02
CA GLU A 220 -9.67 -3.16 -20.79
C GLU A 220 -9.43 -2.30 -19.54
N ARG A 221 -8.28 -1.63 -19.46
CA ARG A 221 -7.98 -0.70 -18.35
C ARG A 221 -8.99 0.43 -18.22
N LYS A 222 -9.45 0.99 -19.34
CA LYS A 222 -10.49 2.02 -19.34
C LYS A 222 -11.80 1.46 -18.81
N HIS A 223 -12.17 0.24 -19.20
CA HIS A 223 -13.37 -0.43 -18.69
C HIS A 223 -13.28 -0.63 -17.18
N ASP A 224 -12.16 -1.15 -16.69
CA ASP A 224 -11.92 -1.36 -15.26
C ASP A 224 -11.98 -0.05 -14.47
N GLN A 225 -11.37 1.02 -14.98
CA GLN A 225 -11.40 2.35 -14.36
C GLN A 225 -12.82 2.93 -14.33
N VAL A 226 -13.59 2.77 -15.41
CA VAL A 226 -15.00 3.22 -15.45
C VAL A 226 -15.85 2.45 -14.45
N LEU A 227 -15.66 1.13 -14.34
CA LEU A 227 -16.36 0.31 -13.35
C LEU A 227 -15.98 0.72 -11.91
N ALA A 228 -14.68 0.93 -11.65
CA ALA A 228 -14.19 1.39 -10.36
C ALA A 228 -14.78 2.76 -9.99
N LEU A 229 -14.80 3.70 -10.94
CA LEU A 229 -15.39 5.03 -10.75
C LEU A 229 -16.90 4.93 -10.46
N ALA A 230 -17.64 4.12 -11.22
CA ALA A 230 -19.07 3.90 -10.97
C ALA A 230 -19.35 3.31 -9.58
N LEU A 231 -18.50 2.40 -9.11
CA LEU A 231 -18.60 1.82 -7.77
C LEU A 231 -18.31 2.86 -6.67
N VAL A 232 -17.29 3.69 -6.86
CA VAL A 232 -16.97 4.79 -5.94
C VAL A 232 -18.10 5.83 -5.91
N GLU A 233 -18.62 6.25 -7.07
CA GLU A 233 -19.76 7.16 -7.14
C GLU A 233 -20.99 6.60 -6.40
N LYS A 234 -21.28 5.30 -6.57
CA LYS A 234 -22.37 4.65 -5.84
C LYS A 234 -22.15 4.73 -4.34
N ARG A 235 -20.92 4.46 -3.87
CA ARG A 235 -20.55 4.53 -2.45
C ARG A 235 -20.66 5.95 -1.88
N VAL A 236 -20.28 6.96 -2.66
CA VAL A 236 -20.44 8.38 -2.29
C VAL A 236 -21.92 8.73 -2.16
N ARG A 237 -22.75 8.37 -3.15
CA ARG A 237 -24.22 8.60 -3.09
C ARG A 237 -24.86 7.91 -1.89
N GLU A 238 -24.46 6.68 -1.58
CA GLU A 238 -24.93 5.98 -0.37
C GLU A 238 -24.48 6.69 0.92
N GLY A 239 -23.24 7.21 0.96
CA GLY A 239 -22.73 8.00 2.07
C GLY A 239 -23.47 9.32 2.27
N GLU A 240 -23.74 10.04 1.18
CA GLU A 240 -24.52 11.28 1.17
C GLU A 240 -25.96 11.04 1.62
N GLN A 241 -26.60 9.96 1.16
CA GLN A 241 -27.93 9.58 1.63
C GLN A 241 -27.94 9.30 3.13
N ARG A 242 -26.96 8.55 3.65
CA ARG A 242 -26.84 8.32 5.10
C ARG A 242 -26.64 9.62 5.88
N LEU A 243 -25.82 10.54 5.36
CA LEU A 243 -25.62 11.86 5.98
C LEU A 243 -26.90 12.71 5.92
N ALA A 244 -27.65 12.65 4.82
CA ALA A 244 -28.92 13.35 4.68
C ALA A 244 -29.97 12.79 5.65
N ASP A 245 -30.07 11.46 5.78
CA ASP A 245 -30.95 10.79 6.74
C ASP A 245 -30.56 11.13 8.19
N LEU A 246 -29.26 11.16 8.51
CA LEU A 246 -28.77 11.58 9.82
C LEU A 246 -29.09 13.05 10.10
N ARG A 247 -28.86 13.96 9.14
CA ARG A 247 -29.21 15.37 9.27
C ARG A 247 -30.71 15.57 9.44
N ALA A 248 -31.54 14.82 8.71
CA ALA A 248 -32.99 14.82 8.86
C ALA A 248 -33.43 14.27 10.24
N SER A 249 -32.74 13.25 10.77
CA SER A 249 -32.99 12.73 12.12
C SER A 249 -32.54 13.69 13.24
N LEU A 250 -31.60 14.59 12.92
CA LEU A 250 -31.07 15.60 13.84
C LEU A 250 -31.77 16.96 13.71
N SER A 251 -32.59 17.17 12.69
CA SER A 251 -33.27 18.44 12.47
C SER A 251 -34.53 18.55 13.33
N HIS A 252 -34.40 19.31 14.44
CA HIS A 252 -35.41 19.90 15.32
C HIS A 252 -36.47 18.96 15.97
N GLU A 253 -36.41 18.89 17.30
CA GLU A 253 -37.48 18.45 18.22
C GLU A 253 -37.96 16.99 18.12
N THR A 254 -37.16 16.06 17.62
CA THR A 254 -37.47 14.62 17.82
C THR A 254 -37.19 14.21 19.26
N PRO A 255 -38.20 13.76 20.04
CA PRO A 255 -37.99 13.25 21.38
C PRO A 255 -37.07 12.02 21.36
N PRO A 256 -36.32 11.75 22.44
CA PRO A 256 -35.39 10.62 22.52
C PRO A 256 -36.02 9.27 22.17
N GLU A 257 -37.30 9.10 22.44
CA GLU A 257 -38.08 7.90 22.11
C GLU A 257 -38.20 7.69 20.59
N GLN A 258 -38.51 8.73 19.81
CA GLN A 258 -38.59 8.64 18.34
C GLN A 258 -37.22 8.41 17.70
N LEU A 259 -36.17 8.95 18.31
CA LEU A 259 -34.78 8.72 17.87
C LEU A 259 -34.38 7.25 18.13
N PHE A 260 -34.82 6.69 19.27
CA PHE A 260 -34.63 5.28 19.59
C PHE A 260 -35.44 4.36 18.68
N GLU A 261 -36.70 4.68 18.37
CA GLU A 261 -37.51 3.96 17.39
C GLU A 261 -36.88 4.01 15.98
N HIS A 262 -36.34 5.16 15.57
CA HIS A 262 -35.65 5.28 14.30
C HIS A 262 -34.38 4.43 14.26
N LEU A 263 -33.58 4.45 15.32
CA LEU A 263 -32.40 3.59 15.45
C LEU A 263 -32.75 2.11 15.50
N GLN A 264 -33.82 1.73 16.21
CA GLN A 264 -34.33 0.35 16.22
C GLN A 264 -34.76 -0.08 14.82
N ALA A 265 -35.51 0.75 14.10
CA ALA A 265 -35.90 0.48 12.72
C ALA A 265 -34.68 0.40 11.77
N GLN A 266 -33.65 1.23 11.98
CA GLN A 266 -32.40 1.12 11.22
C GLN A 266 -31.63 -0.16 11.55
N VAL A 267 -31.57 -0.56 12.83
CA VAL A 267 -30.93 -1.81 13.26
C VAL A 267 -31.68 -3.02 12.72
N GLU A 268 -33.01 -3.00 12.72
CA GLU A 268 -33.84 -4.06 12.12
C GLU A 268 -33.63 -4.14 10.61
N ARG A 269 -33.65 -3.01 9.89
CA ARG A 269 -33.33 -2.98 8.45
C ARG A 269 -31.92 -3.51 8.17
N ASN A 270 -30.93 -3.07 8.94
CA ASN A 270 -29.55 -3.54 8.80
C ASN A 270 -29.44 -5.03 9.11
N ARG A 271 -30.18 -5.52 10.11
CA ARG A 271 -30.26 -6.95 10.45
C ARG A 271 -30.90 -7.75 9.32
N ASP A 272 -32.00 -7.29 8.74
CA ASP A 272 -32.63 -7.94 7.59
C ASP A 272 -31.71 -7.97 6.36
N ILE A 273 -30.98 -6.87 6.13
CA ILE A 273 -29.98 -6.81 5.07
C ILE A 273 -28.84 -7.80 5.33
N LEU A 274 -28.29 -7.85 6.55
CA LEU A 274 -27.16 -8.73 6.89
C LEU A 274 -27.52 -10.21 7.02
N VAL A 275 -28.72 -10.52 7.51
CA VAL A 275 -29.14 -11.90 7.82
C VAL A 275 -29.87 -12.54 6.65
N ALA A 276 -30.70 -11.79 5.93
CA ALA A 276 -31.49 -12.34 4.83
C ALA A 276 -30.91 -11.96 3.46
N LYS A 277 -30.77 -10.67 3.16
CA LYS A 277 -30.47 -10.22 1.78
C LYS A 277 -29.02 -10.50 1.36
N PHE A 278 -28.03 -10.07 2.14
CA PHE A 278 -26.62 -10.26 1.81
C PHE A 278 -26.24 -11.74 1.67
N PRO A 279 -26.64 -12.66 2.57
CA PRO A 279 -26.31 -14.07 2.41
C PRO A 279 -26.95 -14.69 1.16
N LEU A 280 -28.15 -14.25 0.77
CA LEU A 280 -28.80 -14.70 -0.47
C LEU A 280 -28.07 -14.15 -1.70
N GLU A 281 -27.78 -12.85 -1.73
CA GLU A 281 -27.04 -12.21 -2.82
C GLU A 281 -25.62 -12.76 -2.95
N PHE A 282 -24.93 -12.99 -1.83
CA PHE A 282 -23.60 -13.58 -1.81
C PHE A 282 -23.61 -15.02 -2.33
N LYS A 283 -24.57 -15.85 -1.91
CA LYS A 283 -24.75 -17.20 -2.46
C LYS A 283 -25.02 -17.16 -3.97
N LEU A 284 -25.91 -16.26 -4.41
CA LEU A 284 -26.20 -16.09 -5.84
C LEU A 284 -24.93 -15.69 -6.61
N GLN A 285 -24.17 -14.71 -6.12
CA GLN A 285 -22.91 -14.29 -6.76
C GLN A 285 -21.88 -15.42 -6.77
N GLN A 286 -21.74 -16.16 -5.67
CA GLN A 286 -20.85 -17.31 -5.58
C GLN A 286 -21.26 -18.41 -6.56
N GLU A 287 -22.56 -18.70 -6.70
CA GLU A 287 -23.08 -19.62 -7.71
C GLU A 287 -22.80 -19.11 -9.13
N THR A 288 -22.95 -17.81 -9.39
CA THR A 288 -22.64 -17.24 -10.71
C THR A 288 -21.16 -17.32 -11.03
N LEU A 289 -20.27 -17.05 -10.06
CA LEU A 289 -18.83 -17.21 -10.21
C LEU A 289 -18.47 -18.67 -10.48
N GLN A 290 -19.00 -19.62 -9.71
CA GLN A 290 -18.77 -21.04 -9.96
C GLN A 290 -19.25 -21.48 -11.35
N ARG A 291 -20.38 -20.93 -11.84
CA ARG A 291 -20.85 -21.20 -13.21
C ARG A 291 -19.91 -20.61 -14.26
N LEU A 292 -19.42 -19.40 -14.07
CA LEU A 292 -18.48 -18.75 -14.98
C LEU A 292 -17.12 -19.45 -14.96
N GLU A 293 -16.61 -19.84 -13.79
CA GLU A 293 -15.38 -20.63 -13.65
C GLU A 293 -15.52 -21.98 -14.34
N ARG A 294 -16.67 -22.67 -14.20
CA ARG A 294 -16.94 -23.90 -14.96
C ARG A 294 -16.99 -23.63 -16.46
N ALA A 295 -17.64 -22.56 -16.90
CA ALA A 295 -17.71 -22.21 -18.31
C ALA A 295 -16.34 -21.81 -18.90
N LEU A 296 -15.46 -21.20 -18.10
CA LEU A 296 -14.07 -20.90 -18.49
C LEU A 296 -13.18 -22.16 -18.50
N ALA A 297 -13.46 -23.12 -17.61
CA ALA A 297 -12.76 -24.41 -17.56
C ALA A 297 -13.28 -25.41 -18.61
N GLU A 298 -14.49 -25.19 -19.14
CA GLU A 298 -15.01 -25.95 -20.27
C GLU A 298 -14.14 -25.65 -21.51
N PRO A 299 -13.65 -26.69 -22.21
CA PRO A 299 -12.96 -26.49 -23.48
C PRO A 299 -13.88 -25.77 -24.47
N PRO A 300 -13.33 -24.94 -25.38
CA PRO A 300 -14.13 -24.19 -26.34
C PRO A 300 -15.02 -25.16 -27.13
N LYS A 301 -16.34 -25.06 -26.91
CA LYS A 301 -17.34 -25.89 -27.56
C LYS A 301 -17.27 -25.68 -29.08
N SER A 302 -17.16 -26.78 -29.81
CA SER A 302 -17.23 -26.77 -31.27
C SER A 302 -18.64 -26.39 -31.73
N GLU A 303 -18.77 -25.91 -32.96
CA GLU A 303 -20.07 -25.63 -33.59
C GLU A 303 -20.97 -26.88 -33.61
N ALA A 304 -20.37 -28.08 -33.68
CA ALA A 304 -21.08 -29.35 -33.55
C ALA A 304 -21.64 -29.58 -32.13
N ASP A 305 -20.89 -29.25 -31.09
CA ASP A 305 -21.34 -29.40 -29.70
C ASP A 305 -22.49 -28.44 -29.38
N ILE A 306 -22.50 -27.25 -30.00
CA ILE A 306 -23.61 -26.29 -29.86
C ILE A 306 -24.87 -26.83 -30.53
N ALA A 307 -24.76 -27.42 -31.73
CA ALA A 307 -25.89 -28.03 -32.42
C ALA A 307 -26.50 -29.19 -31.62
N ASP A 308 -25.67 -30.07 -31.05
CA ASP A 308 -26.13 -31.17 -30.19
C ASP A 308 -26.86 -30.64 -28.94
N MET A 309 -26.33 -29.59 -28.30
CA MET A 309 -26.98 -28.96 -27.15
C MET A 309 -28.29 -28.24 -27.52
N GLU A 310 -28.40 -27.67 -28.71
CA GLU A 310 -29.64 -27.08 -29.22
C GLU A 310 -30.72 -28.14 -29.48
N ASP A 311 -30.33 -29.30 -30.03
CA ASP A 311 -31.21 -30.45 -30.23
C ASP A 311 -31.66 -31.05 -28.89
N GLU A 312 -30.75 -31.18 -27.91
CA GLU A 312 -31.10 -31.58 -26.55
C GLU A 312 -32.09 -30.59 -25.91
N LEU A 313 -31.83 -29.28 -26.02
CA LEU A 313 -32.74 -28.25 -25.51
C LEU A 313 -34.12 -28.30 -26.19
N ALA A 314 -34.16 -28.55 -27.50
CA ALA A 314 -35.42 -28.71 -28.23
C ALA A 314 -36.20 -29.95 -27.74
N SER A 315 -35.51 -31.08 -27.54
CA SER A 315 -36.11 -32.32 -27.04
C SER A 315 -36.63 -32.17 -25.60
N LEU A 316 -35.88 -31.48 -24.73
CA LEU A 316 -36.25 -31.17 -23.35
C LEU A 316 -37.44 -30.20 -23.30
N LYS A 317 -37.44 -29.15 -24.13
CA LYS A 317 -38.59 -28.23 -24.25
C LYS A 317 -39.84 -28.98 -24.71
N HIS A 318 -39.72 -29.89 -25.68
CA HIS A 318 -40.84 -30.71 -26.14
C HIS A 318 -41.34 -31.64 -25.02
N SER A 319 -40.43 -32.26 -24.27
CA SER A 319 -40.76 -33.11 -23.13
C SER A 319 -41.45 -32.33 -22.00
N ILE A 320 -40.96 -31.12 -21.68
CA ILE A 320 -41.60 -30.22 -20.69
C ILE A 320 -43.01 -29.83 -21.15
N GLN A 321 -43.19 -29.46 -22.43
CA GLN A 321 -44.51 -29.15 -22.98
C GLN A 321 -45.43 -30.37 -22.95
N HIS A 322 -44.91 -31.56 -23.24
CA HIS A 322 -45.67 -32.80 -23.17
C HIS A 322 -46.10 -33.10 -21.73
N PHE A 323 -45.21 -33.02 -20.74
CA PHE A 323 -45.56 -33.20 -19.34
C PHE A 323 -46.52 -32.12 -18.82
N GLN A 324 -46.36 -30.87 -19.25
CA GLN A 324 -47.31 -29.80 -18.92
C GLN A 324 -48.70 -30.08 -19.51
N ALA A 325 -48.77 -30.58 -20.74
CA ALA A 325 -50.03 -30.99 -21.37
C ALA A 325 -50.65 -32.18 -20.65
N GLN A 326 -49.88 -33.21 -20.31
CA GLN A 326 -50.34 -34.35 -19.51
C GLN A 326 -50.84 -33.93 -18.13
N VAL A 327 -50.13 -33.04 -17.43
CA VAL A 327 -50.53 -32.49 -16.14
C VAL A 327 -51.83 -31.68 -16.28
N ALA A 328 -51.95 -30.85 -17.32
CA ALA A 328 -53.18 -30.09 -17.60
C ALA A 328 -54.37 -31.01 -17.93
N GLU A 329 -54.14 -32.10 -18.67
CA GLU A 329 -55.17 -33.08 -19.02
C GLU A 329 -55.59 -33.93 -17.81
N ALA A 330 -54.63 -34.37 -16.98
CA ALA A 330 -54.88 -35.05 -15.73
C ALA A 330 -55.67 -34.17 -14.73
N HIS A 331 -55.37 -32.88 -14.66
CA HIS A 331 -56.14 -31.93 -13.84
C HIS A 331 -57.57 -31.71 -14.36
N LYS A 332 -57.77 -31.64 -15.69
CA LYS A 332 -59.10 -31.57 -16.29
C LYS A 332 -59.92 -32.83 -16.04
N ALA A 333 -59.29 -34.01 -16.12
CA ALA A 333 -59.94 -35.30 -15.84
C ALA A 333 -60.29 -35.49 -14.36
N ALA A 334 -59.48 -34.93 -13.43
CA ALA A 334 -59.72 -34.98 -11.99
C ALA A 334 -60.78 -33.98 -11.49
N GLY A 335 -61.27 -33.07 -12.33
CA GLY A 335 -62.29 -32.07 -11.97
C GLY A 335 -61.83 -31.03 -10.94
N ASP A 336 -60.55 -30.99 -10.60
CA ASP A 336 -60.00 -30.13 -9.54
C ASP A 336 -59.28 -28.90 -10.10
N ASP A 337 -60.06 -28.02 -10.75
CA ASP A 337 -59.60 -26.75 -11.33
C ASP A 337 -59.36 -25.65 -10.28
N LYS A 338 -59.43 -26.00 -8.98
CA LYS A 338 -59.17 -25.05 -7.88
C LYS A 338 -57.75 -24.50 -7.94
N LEU A 339 -56.76 -25.34 -8.26
CA LEU A 339 -55.36 -24.93 -8.47
C LEU A 339 -55.16 -24.10 -9.74
N GLY A 340 -56.01 -24.25 -10.76
CA GLY A 340 -56.01 -23.39 -11.95
C GLY A 340 -56.35 -21.94 -11.60
N ILE A 341 -57.39 -21.75 -10.77
CA ILE A 341 -57.80 -20.44 -10.25
C ILE A 341 -56.70 -19.82 -9.39
N TYR A 342 -56.04 -20.58 -8.50
CA TYR A 342 -54.92 -20.07 -7.71
C TYR A 342 -53.70 -19.73 -8.56
N ARG A 343 -53.39 -20.49 -9.62
CA ARG A 343 -52.32 -20.15 -10.58
C ARG A 343 -52.63 -18.88 -11.37
N GLN A 344 -53.87 -18.72 -11.82
CA GLN A 344 -54.30 -17.49 -12.49
C GLN A 344 -54.28 -16.30 -11.53
N HIS A 345 -54.76 -16.46 -10.30
CA HIS A 345 -54.70 -15.43 -9.28
C HIS A 345 -53.25 -15.07 -8.93
N ALA A 346 -52.35 -16.05 -8.76
CA ALA A 346 -50.93 -15.82 -8.55
C ALA A 346 -50.27 -15.11 -9.75
N SER A 347 -50.62 -15.47 -10.99
CA SER A 347 -50.14 -14.80 -12.20
C SER A 347 -50.63 -13.34 -12.28
N VAL A 348 -51.89 -13.08 -11.95
CA VAL A 348 -52.44 -11.72 -11.91
C VAL A 348 -51.79 -10.90 -10.79
N GLN A 349 -51.56 -11.49 -9.62
CA GLN A 349 -50.86 -10.81 -8.52
C GLN A 349 -49.39 -10.54 -8.86
N ALA A 350 -48.69 -11.49 -9.49
CA ALA A 350 -47.33 -11.29 -9.98
C ALA A 350 -47.26 -10.17 -11.03
N LYS A 351 -48.22 -10.11 -11.97
CA LYS A 351 -48.32 -9.01 -12.94
C LYS A 351 -48.61 -7.66 -12.27
N LYS A 352 -49.46 -7.63 -11.25
CA LYS A 352 -49.72 -6.41 -10.47
C LYS A 352 -48.50 -5.96 -9.68
N LEU A 353 -47.77 -6.91 -9.09
CA LEU A 353 -46.52 -6.66 -8.36
C LEU A 353 -45.46 -6.11 -9.32
N ALA A 354 -45.25 -6.75 -10.46
CA ALA A 354 -44.34 -6.27 -11.51
C ALA A 354 -44.72 -4.85 -11.98
N ALA A 355 -46.00 -4.58 -12.27
CA ALA A 355 -46.44 -3.25 -12.65
C ALA A 355 -46.20 -2.19 -11.56
N LYS A 356 -46.34 -2.57 -10.28
CA LYS A 356 -46.03 -1.68 -9.14
C LYS A 356 -44.54 -1.48 -8.95
N GLU A 357 -43.73 -2.51 -9.20
CA GLU A 357 -42.27 -2.40 -9.23
C GLU A 357 -41.81 -1.47 -10.35
N ASP A 358 -42.37 -1.61 -11.56
CA ASP A 358 -42.11 -0.72 -12.70
C ASP A 358 -42.50 0.74 -12.39
N GLU A 359 -43.68 0.97 -11.77
CA GLU A 359 -44.09 2.30 -11.32
C GLU A 359 -43.11 2.87 -10.28
N LEU A 360 -42.62 2.05 -9.35
CA LEU A 360 -41.69 2.45 -8.29
C LEU A 360 -40.30 2.75 -8.87
N GLU A 361 -39.83 1.96 -9.82
CA GLU A 361 -38.61 2.22 -10.59
C GLU A 361 -38.72 3.51 -11.42
N GLY A 362 -39.87 3.74 -12.07
CA GLY A 362 -40.17 5.00 -12.76
C GLY A 362 -40.08 6.20 -11.83
N LEU A 363 -40.75 6.15 -10.68
CA LEU A 363 -40.69 7.22 -9.67
C LEU A 363 -39.27 7.41 -9.08
N ARG A 364 -38.50 6.33 -8.92
CA ARG A 364 -37.08 6.42 -8.50
C ARG A 364 -36.22 7.08 -9.57
N ALA A 365 -36.44 6.75 -10.84
CA ALA A 365 -35.75 7.37 -11.97
C ALA A 365 -36.10 8.87 -12.09
N GLU A 366 -37.38 9.21 -11.92
CA GLU A 366 -37.84 10.61 -11.86
C GLU A 366 -37.21 11.36 -10.69
N LYS A 367 -37.18 10.76 -9.48
CA LYS A 367 -36.49 11.34 -8.32
C LYS A 367 -35.00 11.58 -8.61
N ALA A 368 -34.32 10.62 -9.21
CA ALA A 368 -32.91 10.75 -9.57
C ALA A 368 -32.69 11.83 -10.64
N ALA A 369 -33.60 11.94 -11.62
CA ALA A 369 -33.56 12.99 -12.63
C ALA A 369 -33.78 14.39 -12.02
N LEU A 370 -34.75 14.53 -11.11
CA LEU A 370 -35.00 15.77 -10.38
C LEU A 370 -33.83 16.16 -9.47
N LEU A 371 -33.19 15.19 -8.80
CA LEU A 371 -31.97 15.44 -8.01
C LEU A 371 -30.82 15.92 -8.90
N LYS A 372 -30.56 15.27 -10.04
CA LYS A 372 -29.58 15.75 -11.02
C LYS A 372 -29.90 17.15 -11.54
N GLN A 373 -31.19 17.46 -11.76
CA GLN A 373 -31.61 18.80 -12.15
C GLN A 373 -31.38 19.81 -11.03
N LEU A 374 -31.63 19.45 -9.76
CA LEU A 374 -31.31 20.30 -8.61
C LEU A 374 -29.80 20.52 -8.50
N GLU A 375 -28.98 19.47 -8.57
CA GLU A 375 -27.52 19.57 -8.58
C GLU A 375 -27.02 20.45 -9.73
N ALA A 376 -27.56 20.28 -10.94
CA ALA A 376 -27.21 21.11 -12.08
C ALA A 376 -27.67 22.57 -11.92
N LEU A 377 -28.82 22.80 -11.28
CA LEU A 377 -29.30 24.14 -10.96
C LEU A 377 -28.47 24.77 -9.84
N GLU A 378 -28.06 24.01 -8.83
CA GLU A 378 -27.16 24.44 -7.75
C GLU A 378 -25.76 24.72 -8.28
N ALA A 379 -25.24 23.89 -9.17
CA ALA A 379 -23.97 24.13 -9.86
C ALA A 379 -24.05 25.41 -10.71
N LYS A 380 -25.12 25.60 -11.49
CA LYS A 380 -25.37 26.86 -12.22
C LYS A 380 -25.52 28.05 -11.28
N LEU A 381 -26.17 27.86 -10.13
CA LEU A 381 -26.30 28.90 -9.11
C LEU A 381 -24.93 29.21 -8.51
N SER A 382 -24.06 28.22 -8.30
CA SER A 382 -22.68 28.42 -7.83
C SER A 382 -21.80 29.13 -8.88
N GLU A 383 -21.94 28.79 -10.16
CA GLU A 383 -21.25 29.46 -11.27
C GLU A 383 -21.74 30.91 -11.45
N LEU A 384 -23.04 31.14 -11.30
CA LEU A 384 -23.65 32.48 -11.28
C LEU A 384 -23.34 33.24 -9.99
N SER A 385 -23.05 32.55 -8.88
CA SER A 385 -22.76 33.14 -7.57
C SER A 385 -21.36 33.77 -7.46
N GLY A 386 -20.61 33.85 -8.56
CA GLY A 386 -19.33 34.56 -8.63
C GLY A 386 -19.36 35.89 -7.87
N ALA A 387 -18.58 35.96 -6.78
CA ALA A 387 -18.22 37.09 -5.91
C ALA A 387 -19.30 38.06 -5.37
N ARG A 388 -20.55 38.12 -5.88
CA ARG A 388 -21.57 39.06 -5.38
C ARG A 388 -23.00 38.58 -5.61
N PHE A 389 -23.47 37.65 -4.79
CA PHE A 389 -24.89 37.58 -4.48
C PHE A 389 -25.12 38.30 -3.15
N MET A 390 -25.63 39.53 -3.19
CA MET A 390 -26.05 40.24 -1.99
C MET A 390 -27.40 39.66 -1.57
N SER A 391 -27.50 39.11 -0.36
CA SER A 391 -28.78 38.68 0.23
C SER A 391 -29.79 39.83 0.19
N ARG A 392 -31.11 39.54 0.22
CA ARG A 392 -32.17 40.56 0.15
C ARG A 392 -31.97 41.69 1.18
N ASP A 393 -31.43 41.38 2.34
CA ASP A 393 -31.14 42.36 3.37
C ASP A 393 -29.80 43.08 3.16
N GLU A 394 -28.80 42.41 2.59
CA GLU A 394 -27.54 43.05 2.17
C GLU A 394 -27.75 44.00 0.99
N TYR A 395 -28.67 43.69 0.06
CA TYR A 395 -29.06 44.59 -1.02
C TYR A 395 -29.78 45.84 -0.49
N LYS A 396 -30.63 45.70 0.52
CA LYS A 396 -31.24 46.85 1.21
C LYS A 396 -30.19 47.71 1.91
N GLN A 397 -29.25 47.09 2.60
CA GLN A 397 -28.14 47.81 3.25
C GLN A 397 -27.26 48.52 2.22
N TYR A 398 -26.95 47.87 1.09
CA TYR A 398 -26.21 48.45 -0.02
C TYR A 398 -26.96 49.63 -0.64
N ALA A 399 -28.27 49.50 -0.91
CA ALA A 399 -29.09 50.58 -1.44
C ALA A 399 -29.17 51.79 -0.48
N ASN A 400 -29.24 51.54 0.83
CA ASN A 400 -29.17 52.60 1.84
C ASN A 400 -27.78 53.25 1.88
N SER A 401 -26.71 52.47 1.77
CA SER A 401 -25.34 52.99 1.67
C SER A 401 -25.15 53.86 0.41
N LEU A 402 -25.77 53.48 -0.71
CA LEU A 402 -25.73 54.22 -1.96
C LEU A 402 -26.49 55.54 -1.86
N ARG A 403 -27.67 55.55 -1.22
CA ARG A 403 -28.43 56.78 -0.93
C ARG A 403 -27.64 57.72 -0.01
N ASN A 404 -27.01 57.19 1.03
CA ASN A 404 -26.18 57.98 1.93
C ASN A 404 -24.96 58.58 1.20
N LYS A 405 -24.28 57.80 0.35
CA LYS A 405 -23.18 58.29 -0.50
C LYS A 405 -23.66 59.33 -1.52
N MET A 406 -24.84 59.15 -2.11
CA MET A 406 -25.42 60.14 -3.03
C MET A 406 -25.76 61.45 -2.32
N ASN A 407 -26.27 61.39 -1.09
CA ASN A 407 -26.53 62.58 -0.27
C ASN A 407 -25.24 63.27 0.14
N GLN A 408 -24.19 62.51 0.53
CA GLN A 408 -22.86 63.06 0.78
C GLN A 408 -22.28 63.73 -0.45
N TYR A 409 -22.38 63.10 -1.63
CA TYR A 409 -21.94 63.71 -2.89
C TYR A 409 -22.66 65.03 -3.17
N LYS A 410 -23.99 65.07 -3.00
CA LYS A 410 -24.77 66.32 -3.17
C LYS A 410 -24.33 67.41 -2.20
N LYS A 411 -24.05 67.06 -0.95
CA LYS A 411 -23.57 68.00 0.08
C LYS A 411 -22.20 68.56 -0.27
N VAL A 412 -21.22 67.70 -0.57
CA VAL A 412 -19.86 68.12 -0.97
C VAL A 412 -19.89 68.94 -2.26
N LYS A 413 -20.80 68.62 -3.19
CA LYS A 413 -21.00 69.41 -4.42
C LYS A 413 -21.56 70.81 -4.13
N ALA A 414 -22.45 70.94 -3.14
CA ALA A 414 -22.96 72.24 -2.71
C ALA A 414 -21.87 73.07 -2.01
N GLU A 415 -21.10 72.45 -1.11
CA GLU A 415 -19.94 73.07 -0.45
C GLU A 415 -18.88 73.52 -1.49
N LEU A 416 -18.61 72.71 -2.51
CA LEU A 416 -17.75 73.12 -3.63
C LEU A 416 -18.33 74.32 -4.40
N ALA A 417 -19.64 74.35 -4.64
CA ALA A 417 -20.27 75.47 -5.32
C ALA A 417 -20.16 76.76 -4.49
N GLU A 418 -20.35 76.68 -3.18
CA GLU A 418 -20.14 77.80 -2.24
C GLU A 418 -18.69 78.29 -2.27
N LEU A 419 -17.71 77.40 -2.15
CA LEU A 419 -16.29 77.75 -2.25
C LEU A 419 -15.92 78.38 -3.59
N THR A 420 -16.50 77.91 -4.71
CA THR A 420 -16.28 78.54 -6.01
C THR A 420 -16.90 79.93 -6.10
N ALA A 421 -18.07 80.14 -5.50
CA ALA A 421 -18.70 81.46 -5.44
C ALA A 421 -17.88 82.41 -4.58
N GLU A 422 -17.38 81.96 -3.42
CA GLU A 422 -16.48 82.72 -2.56
C GLU A 422 -15.17 83.06 -3.28
N SER A 423 -14.59 82.12 -4.04
CA SER A 423 -13.41 82.39 -4.87
C SER A 423 -13.65 83.48 -5.91
N VAL A 424 -14.84 83.52 -6.55
CA VAL A 424 -15.21 84.58 -7.50
C VAL A 424 -15.37 85.93 -6.78
N VAL A 425 -15.97 85.94 -5.59
CA VAL A 425 -16.09 87.16 -4.76
C VAL A 425 -14.70 87.65 -4.35
N LEU A 426 -13.83 86.75 -3.88
CA LEU A 426 -12.45 87.06 -3.51
C LEU A 426 -11.68 87.61 -4.70
N HIS A 427 -11.79 87.00 -5.87
CA HIS A 427 -11.15 87.50 -7.09
C HIS A 427 -11.68 88.89 -7.50
N ARG A 428 -12.99 89.15 -7.34
CA ARG A 428 -13.56 90.48 -7.56
C ARG A 428 -13.05 91.49 -6.53
N THR A 429 -12.91 91.11 -5.26
CA THR A 429 -12.32 91.97 -4.23
C THR A 429 -10.84 92.24 -4.50
N GLU A 430 -10.08 91.25 -4.98
CA GLU A 430 -8.70 91.39 -5.42
C GLU A 430 -8.59 92.37 -6.60
N GLN A 431 -9.47 92.26 -7.60
CA GLN A 431 -9.53 93.20 -8.72
C GLN A 431 -9.89 94.62 -8.28
N LEU A 432 -10.83 94.78 -7.35
CA LEU A 432 -11.19 96.09 -6.79
C LEU A 432 -10.05 96.71 -5.97
N LEU A 433 -9.25 95.88 -5.28
CA LEU A 433 -8.05 96.34 -4.59
C LEU A 433 -6.96 96.73 -5.60
N LYS A 434 -6.72 95.91 -6.64
CA LYS A 434 -5.79 96.24 -7.74
C LYS A 434 -6.20 97.49 -8.52
N SER A 435 -7.50 97.74 -8.72
CA SER A 435 -7.95 98.97 -9.38
C SER A 435 -7.72 100.19 -8.49
N LYS A 436 -7.86 100.06 -7.17
CA LYS A 436 -7.48 101.11 -6.22
C LYS A 436 -5.96 101.33 -6.16
N ASP A 437 -5.17 100.28 -6.40
CA ASP A 437 -3.72 100.36 -6.58
C ASP A 437 -3.33 101.02 -7.91
N ALA A 438 -4.10 100.81 -8.99
CA ALA A 438 -3.88 101.49 -10.27
C ALA A 438 -4.16 103.00 -10.21
N ASP A 439 -5.04 103.43 -9.29
CA ASP A 439 -5.23 104.84 -8.94
C ASP A 439 -4.08 105.41 -8.08
N LEU A 440 -3.05 104.64 -7.72
CA LEU A 440 -1.83 105.22 -7.13
C LEU A 440 -1.14 106.17 -8.10
N ASP A 441 -1.14 105.91 -9.41
CA ASP A 441 -0.55 106.84 -10.40
C ASP A 441 -1.37 108.12 -10.54
N GLY A 442 -2.70 108.06 -10.38
CA GLY A 442 -3.59 109.22 -10.31
C GLY A 442 -3.43 109.99 -8.99
N PHE A 443 -3.32 109.28 -7.88
CA PHE A 443 -3.07 109.85 -6.55
C PHE A 443 -1.66 110.46 -6.44
N LEU A 444 -0.66 109.87 -7.11
CA LEU A 444 0.70 110.39 -7.27
C LEU A 444 0.70 111.61 -8.19
N LYS A 445 -0.02 111.61 -9.32
CA LYS A 445 -0.23 112.79 -10.17
C LYS A 445 -0.98 113.92 -9.45
N ASP A 446 -1.95 113.60 -8.60
CA ASP A 446 -2.64 114.58 -7.75
C ASP A 446 -1.75 115.08 -6.60
N LEU A 447 -0.83 114.25 -6.10
CA LEU A 447 0.23 114.66 -5.16
C LEU A 447 1.31 115.52 -5.85
N GLU A 448 1.67 115.20 -7.09
CA GLU A 448 2.57 115.97 -7.96
C GLU A 448 1.94 117.29 -8.38
N ALA A 449 0.62 117.34 -8.59
CA ALA A 449 -0.15 118.55 -8.83
C ALA A 449 -0.31 119.39 -7.55
N LYS A 450 -0.55 118.76 -6.39
CA LYS A 450 -0.55 119.43 -5.07
C LYS A 450 0.83 119.92 -4.62
N LYS A 451 1.91 119.38 -5.21
CA LYS A 451 3.31 119.79 -4.96
C LYS A 451 3.97 120.53 -6.15
N GLY A 452 3.25 120.71 -7.27
CA GLY A 452 3.50 121.75 -8.28
C GLY A 452 4.49 121.49 -9.41
N VAL A 453 4.61 120.28 -10.01
CA VAL A 453 5.35 120.11 -11.30
C VAL A 453 4.80 118.94 -12.15
N SER A 454 4.44 119.18 -13.43
CA SER A 454 4.15 118.12 -14.43
C SER A 454 4.53 118.55 -15.87
N GLY A 455 5.25 117.69 -16.63
CA GLY A 455 5.33 117.74 -18.10
C GLY A 455 6.70 117.45 -18.74
N PHE A 456 6.89 116.25 -19.33
CA PHE A 456 7.97 116.00 -20.32
C PHE A 456 7.73 114.87 -21.36
N LEU A 457 6.48 114.50 -21.68
CA LEU A 457 6.23 113.46 -22.69
C LEU A 457 5.12 113.85 -23.67
N ALA A 458 5.32 114.94 -24.43
CA ALA A 458 4.45 115.31 -25.53
C ALA A 458 5.13 116.23 -26.57
N THR A 459 6.09 115.72 -27.34
CA THR A 459 6.59 116.37 -28.58
C THR A 459 7.28 115.35 -29.51
N GLN A 460 6.51 114.45 -30.14
CA GLN A 460 7.04 113.49 -31.14
C GLN A 460 6.13 113.35 -32.38
N GLU A 461 5.31 114.35 -32.68
CA GLU A 461 4.27 114.21 -33.72
C GLU A 461 4.18 115.38 -34.70
N GLN A 462 5.27 116.12 -34.90
CA GLN A 462 5.34 117.12 -35.96
C GLN A 462 6.68 117.04 -36.69
N LEU A 463 6.70 116.27 -37.79
CA LEU A 463 7.56 116.51 -38.95
C LEU A 463 6.98 115.78 -40.16
N GLU A 464 5.93 116.40 -40.70
CA GLU A 464 5.11 116.03 -41.88
C GLU A 464 5.87 115.98 -43.23
N SER A 465 7.21 115.85 -43.25
CA SER A 465 7.98 115.81 -44.52
C SER A 465 8.15 114.41 -45.13
N VAL A 466 7.55 113.38 -44.51
CA VAL A 466 7.67 111.96 -44.95
C VAL A 466 6.54 111.54 -45.90
N SER A 467 5.51 112.37 -46.11
CA SER A 467 4.33 112.02 -46.92
C SER A 467 4.65 111.82 -48.41
N GLU A 468 5.54 112.63 -49.00
CA GLU A 468 5.85 112.55 -50.44
C GLU A 468 6.66 111.31 -50.83
N ARG A 469 7.48 110.75 -49.93
CA ARG A 469 8.19 109.48 -50.17
C ARG A 469 7.26 108.26 -50.14
N ASN A 470 6.09 108.36 -49.52
CA ASN A 470 5.17 107.23 -49.32
C ASN A 470 4.37 106.88 -50.60
N ALA A 471 4.17 107.86 -51.50
CA ALA A 471 3.42 107.64 -52.74
C ALA A 471 4.16 106.73 -53.75
N GLN A 472 5.49 106.85 -53.86
CA GLN A 472 6.29 105.97 -54.72
C GLN A 472 6.46 104.58 -54.13
N VAL A 473 6.57 104.47 -52.80
CA VAL A 473 6.62 103.18 -52.08
C VAL A 473 5.30 102.42 -52.23
N ASN A 474 4.14 103.10 -52.29
CA ASN A 474 2.85 102.45 -52.49
C ASN A 474 2.65 101.80 -53.86
N LYS A 475 3.30 102.31 -54.91
CA LYS A 475 3.18 101.74 -56.26
C LYS A 475 3.96 100.42 -56.41
N LEU A 476 5.18 100.39 -55.86
CA LEU A 476 5.99 99.16 -55.78
C LEU A 476 5.38 98.11 -54.83
N LYS A 477 4.67 98.56 -53.77
CA LYS A 477 3.88 97.66 -52.92
C LYS A 477 2.71 97.01 -53.67
N GLY A 478 2.10 97.69 -54.64
CA GLY A 478 1.01 97.13 -55.45
C GLY A 478 1.46 95.97 -56.33
N GLU A 479 2.58 96.14 -57.05
CA GLU A 479 3.15 95.10 -57.93
C GLU A 479 3.65 93.89 -57.12
N THR A 480 4.29 94.13 -55.97
CA THR A 480 4.69 93.04 -55.06
C THR A 480 3.50 92.34 -54.38
N LEU A 481 2.38 93.04 -54.12
CA LEU A 481 1.17 92.42 -53.59
C LEU A 481 0.48 91.50 -54.59
N GLU A 482 0.51 91.81 -55.89
CA GLU A 482 -0.02 90.94 -56.94
C GLU A 482 0.84 89.67 -57.11
N GLU A 483 2.17 89.80 -57.08
CA GLU A 483 3.07 88.65 -57.12
C GLU A 483 2.95 87.77 -55.86
N ILE A 484 2.86 88.39 -54.67
CA ILE A 484 2.61 87.66 -53.42
C ILE A 484 1.24 86.96 -53.47
N SER A 485 0.22 87.58 -54.06
CA SER A 485 -1.11 86.96 -54.21
C SER A 485 -1.07 85.74 -55.14
N ARG A 486 -0.26 85.78 -56.21
CA ARG A 486 -0.02 84.61 -57.08
C ARG A 486 0.74 83.50 -56.34
N ILE A 487 1.80 83.85 -55.61
CA ILE A 487 2.55 82.88 -54.81
C ILE A 487 1.65 82.27 -53.72
N VAL A 488 0.79 83.05 -53.07
CA VAL A 488 -0.16 82.55 -52.06
C VAL A 488 -1.22 81.65 -52.67
N THR A 489 -1.68 81.93 -53.90
CA THR A 489 -2.63 81.04 -54.60
C THR A 489 -1.96 79.74 -55.03
N ASP A 490 -0.72 79.78 -55.54
CA ASP A 490 0.06 78.58 -55.88
C ASP A 490 0.43 77.76 -54.62
N ILE A 491 0.80 78.41 -53.51
CA ILE A 491 1.03 77.73 -52.21
C ILE A 491 -0.27 77.10 -51.72
N ASN A 492 -1.39 77.80 -51.80
CA ASN A 492 -2.67 77.22 -51.39
C ASN A 492 -3.09 76.04 -52.27
N GLN A 493 -2.78 76.09 -53.57
CA GLN A 493 -3.07 75.01 -54.51
C GLN A 493 -2.19 73.78 -54.23
N THR A 494 -0.88 73.96 -54.09
CA THR A 494 0.06 72.89 -53.73
C THR A 494 -0.24 72.30 -52.34
N LEU A 495 -0.68 73.12 -51.38
CA LEU A 495 -1.10 72.67 -50.05
C LEU A 495 -2.41 71.86 -50.12
N LYS A 496 -3.34 72.22 -51.01
CA LYS A 496 -4.55 71.44 -51.30
C LYS A 496 -4.21 70.08 -51.93
N GLU A 497 -3.29 70.05 -52.90
CA GLU A 497 -2.84 68.82 -53.55
C GLU A 497 -2.15 67.88 -52.57
N ARG A 498 -1.22 68.38 -51.73
CA ARG A 498 -0.59 67.58 -50.67
C ARG A 498 -1.59 67.11 -49.62
N LYS A 499 -2.58 67.93 -49.26
CA LYS A 499 -3.65 67.52 -48.33
C LYS A 499 -4.52 66.40 -48.92
N ASN A 500 -4.80 66.46 -50.22
CA ASN A 500 -5.54 65.41 -50.93
C ASN A 500 -4.73 64.11 -51.06
N GLN A 501 -3.41 64.19 -51.22
CA GLN A 501 -2.52 63.02 -51.24
C GLN A 501 -2.31 62.40 -49.85
N LEU A 502 -2.24 63.22 -48.78
CA LEU A 502 -2.07 62.76 -47.40
C LEU A 502 -3.36 62.21 -46.77
N ALA A 503 -4.54 62.70 -47.18
CA ALA A 503 -5.82 62.24 -46.68
C ALA A 503 -6.05 60.71 -46.75
N PRO A 504 -5.78 60.00 -47.87
CA PRO A 504 -5.89 58.55 -47.92
C PRO A 504 -4.87 57.83 -47.02
N GLN A 505 -3.62 58.30 -46.98
CA GLN A 505 -2.59 57.72 -46.10
C GLN A 505 -2.94 57.89 -44.62
N ILE A 506 -3.51 59.03 -44.22
CA ILE A 506 -4.00 59.25 -42.85
C ILE A 506 -5.19 58.33 -42.54
N LYS A 507 -6.07 58.06 -43.51
CA LYS A 507 -7.17 57.09 -43.35
C LYS A 507 -6.65 55.68 -43.15
N GLU A 508 -5.69 55.23 -43.96
CA GLU A 508 -5.05 53.92 -43.80
C GLU A 508 -4.34 53.80 -42.44
N LEU A 509 -3.61 54.84 -42.03
CA LEU A 509 -2.91 54.87 -40.76
C LEU A 509 -3.86 54.84 -39.55
N ARG A 510 -5.03 55.50 -39.66
CA ARG A 510 -6.12 55.36 -38.67
C ARG A 510 -6.68 53.94 -38.63
N ALA A 511 -6.93 53.33 -39.79
CA ALA A 511 -7.43 51.96 -39.87
C ALA A 511 -6.43 50.95 -39.27
N VAL A 512 -5.14 51.11 -39.54
CA VAL A 512 -4.08 50.25 -38.96
C VAL A 512 -3.97 50.45 -37.46
N ARG A 513 -4.04 51.69 -36.95
CA ARG A 513 -4.06 51.95 -35.49
C ARG A 513 -5.27 51.31 -34.82
N GLN A 514 -6.43 51.37 -35.46
CA GLN A 514 -7.65 50.75 -34.94
C GLN A 514 -7.52 49.22 -34.89
N ARG A 515 -7.01 48.60 -35.97
CA ARG A 515 -6.70 47.15 -35.97
C ARG A 515 -5.67 46.76 -34.92
N TYR A 516 -4.65 47.59 -34.71
CA TYR A 516 -3.65 47.35 -33.67
C TYR A 516 -4.28 47.41 -32.27
N GLN A 517 -5.13 48.40 -32.00
CA GLN A 517 -5.86 48.48 -30.73
C GLN A 517 -6.78 47.29 -30.50
N GLU A 518 -7.54 46.86 -31.52
CA GLU A 518 -8.39 45.67 -31.44
C GLU A 518 -7.54 44.41 -31.17
N LEU A 519 -6.41 44.25 -31.87
CA LEU A 519 -5.51 43.12 -31.67
C LEU A 519 -4.88 43.13 -30.28
N GLU A 520 -4.42 44.29 -29.79
CA GLU A 520 -3.85 44.45 -28.46
C GLU A 520 -4.88 44.13 -27.38
N GLN A 521 -6.13 44.55 -27.56
CA GLN A 521 -7.23 44.24 -26.65
C GLN A 521 -7.50 42.73 -26.61
N THR A 522 -7.60 42.07 -27.77
CA THR A 522 -7.79 40.60 -27.82
C THR A 522 -6.60 39.83 -27.25
N TYR A 523 -5.37 40.33 -27.44
CA TYR A 523 -4.18 39.74 -26.84
C TYR A 523 -4.20 39.85 -25.31
N LEU A 524 -4.52 41.02 -24.77
CA LEU A 524 -4.61 41.24 -23.32
C LEU A 524 -5.73 40.40 -22.69
N GLU A 525 -6.88 40.27 -23.36
CA GLU A 525 -7.96 39.39 -22.92
C GLU A 525 -7.54 37.92 -22.90
N ARG A 526 -6.92 37.42 -23.97
CA ARG A 526 -6.42 36.04 -24.04
C ARG A 526 -5.29 35.78 -23.05
N LYS A 527 -4.40 36.74 -22.85
CA LYS A 527 -3.33 36.66 -21.86
C LYS A 527 -3.91 36.59 -20.45
N ALA A 528 -4.89 37.44 -20.11
CA ALA A 528 -5.56 37.39 -18.82
C ALA A 528 -6.29 36.06 -18.60
N GLN A 529 -6.95 35.51 -19.63
CA GLN A 529 -7.55 34.17 -19.56
C GLN A 529 -6.50 33.09 -19.30
N TYR A 530 -5.40 33.10 -20.05
CA TYR A 530 -4.29 32.17 -19.86
C TYR A 530 -3.71 32.26 -18.45
N ASP A 531 -3.36 33.47 -17.98
CA ASP A 531 -2.78 33.70 -16.66
C ASP A 531 -3.74 33.22 -15.56
N ASN A 532 -5.04 33.48 -15.67
CA ASN A 532 -6.04 32.99 -14.73
C ASN A 532 -6.14 31.45 -14.74
N THR A 533 -6.15 30.81 -15.92
CA THR A 533 -6.19 29.36 -16.02
C THR A 533 -4.91 28.69 -15.51
N ALA A 534 -3.75 29.29 -15.77
CA ALA A 534 -2.47 28.79 -15.31
C ALA A 534 -2.39 28.84 -13.77
N VAL A 535 -2.79 29.96 -13.16
CA VAL A 535 -2.87 30.07 -11.69
C VAL A 535 -3.88 29.07 -11.11
N GLY A 536 -5.04 28.89 -11.76
CA GLY A 536 -6.02 27.88 -11.36
C GLY A 536 -5.41 26.47 -11.32
N LEU A 537 -4.79 26.05 -12.41
CA LEU A 537 -4.14 24.74 -12.52
C LEU A 537 -2.95 24.59 -11.55
N GLU A 538 -2.16 25.64 -11.31
CA GLU A 538 -1.10 25.61 -10.30
C GLU A 538 -1.66 25.41 -8.89
N THR A 539 -2.76 26.08 -8.55
CA THR A 539 -3.39 25.88 -7.23
C THR A 539 -3.98 24.48 -7.06
N GLU A 540 -4.58 23.92 -8.11
CA GLU A 540 -5.08 22.54 -8.11
C GLU A 540 -3.94 21.54 -7.98
N ARG A 541 -2.84 21.75 -8.72
CA ARG A 541 -1.63 20.93 -8.62
C ARG A 541 -1.08 20.93 -7.19
N ILE A 542 -0.96 22.10 -6.56
CA ILE A 542 -0.45 22.22 -5.18
C ILE A 542 -1.38 21.51 -4.19
N LYS A 543 -2.71 21.63 -4.35
CA LYS A 543 -3.68 20.91 -3.51
C LYS A 543 -3.56 19.41 -3.67
N LEU A 544 -3.47 18.91 -4.90
CA LEU A 544 -3.29 17.48 -5.18
C LEU A 544 -1.96 16.96 -4.63
N GLU A 545 -0.87 17.72 -4.75
CA GLU A 545 0.42 17.37 -4.14
C GLU A 545 0.32 17.28 -2.61
N GLN A 546 -0.40 18.20 -1.96
CA GLN A 546 -0.64 18.16 -0.52
C GLN A 546 -1.51 16.97 -0.11
N GLU A 547 -2.57 16.67 -0.85
CA GLU A 547 -3.44 15.51 -0.61
C GLU A 547 -2.68 14.20 -0.81
N CYS A 548 -1.88 14.07 -1.88
CA CYS A 548 -1.01 12.91 -2.09
C CYS A 548 0.00 12.74 -0.96
N GLY A 549 0.61 13.83 -0.48
CA GLY A 549 1.51 13.80 0.68
C GLY A 549 0.79 13.33 1.96
N ALA A 550 -0.40 13.87 2.23
CA ALA A 550 -1.21 13.45 3.37
C ALA A 550 -1.61 11.97 3.31
N PHE A 551 -2.02 11.48 2.14
CA PHE A 551 -2.34 10.06 1.96
C PHE A 551 -1.10 9.17 2.11
N GLN A 552 0.07 9.63 1.66
CA GLN A 552 1.31 8.89 1.84
C GLN A 552 1.71 8.80 3.32
N ASP A 553 1.59 9.90 4.06
CA ASP A 553 1.83 9.92 5.51
C ASP A 553 0.83 9.04 6.27
N ASP A 554 -0.45 9.06 5.87
CA ASP A 554 -1.47 8.16 6.41
C ASP A 554 -1.14 6.69 6.13
N CYS A 555 -0.72 6.35 4.91
CA CYS A 555 -0.31 4.98 4.56
C CYS A 555 0.87 4.53 5.42
N LEU A 556 1.91 5.36 5.55
CA LEU A 556 3.07 5.04 6.39
C LEU A 556 2.68 4.89 7.87
N ARG A 557 1.75 5.71 8.36
CA ARG A 557 1.22 5.59 9.72
C ARG A 557 0.49 4.26 9.90
N GLU A 558 -0.43 3.91 9.00
CA GLU A 558 -1.19 2.66 9.10
C GLU A 558 -0.29 1.42 8.93
N GLU A 559 0.71 1.46 8.04
CA GLU A 559 1.72 0.41 7.92
C GLU A 559 2.53 0.24 9.21
N SER A 560 2.96 1.35 9.82
CA SER A 560 3.68 1.30 11.10
C SER A 560 2.82 0.72 12.22
N GLN A 561 1.53 1.10 12.28
CA GLN A 561 0.57 0.55 13.24
C GLN A 561 0.32 -0.93 12.99
N TYR A 562 0.16 -1.33 11.73
CA TYR A 562 0.00 -2.73 11.34
C TYR A 562 1.18 -3.56 11.79
N HIS A 563 2.42 -3.12 11.53
CA HIS A 563 3.62 -3.84 11.95
C HIS A 563 3.75 -3.91 13.47
N LEU A 564 3.43 -2.82 14.19
CA LEU A 564 3.40 -2.82 15.65
C LEU A 564 2.37 -3.82 16.19
N LEU A 565 1.13 -3.77 15.69
CA LEU A 565 0.05 -4.69 16.06
C LEU A 565 0.42 -6.12 15.72
N HIS A 566 1.03 -6.38 14.56
CA HIS A 566 1.47 -7.70 14.15
C HIS A 566 2.54 -8.26 15.10
N CYS A 567 3.54 -7.47 15.47
CA CYS A 567 4.54 -7.84 16.47
C CYS A 567 3.90 -8.14 17.84
N LEU A 568 2.95 -7.31 18.29
CA LEU A 568 2.21 -7.55 19.53
C LEU A 568 1.41 -8.85 19.46
N LEU A 569 0.74 -9.11 18.33
CA LEU A 569 -0.06 -10.31 18.11
C LEU A 569 0.82 -11.57 18.10
N GLN A 570 2.01 -11.52 17.47
CA GLN A 570 2.99 -12.61 17.53
C GLN A 570 3.47 -12.87 18.97
N VAL A 571 3.70 -11.82 19.76
CA VAL A 571 4.06 -11.96 21.19
C VAL A 571 2.93 -12.61 21.98
N GLU A 572 1.68 -12.19 21.78
CA GLU A 572 0.53 -12.79 22.45
C GLU A 572 0.27 -14.24 21.98
N GLN A 573 0.42 -14.54 20.69
CA GLN A 573 0.38 -15.92 20.17
C GLN A 573 1.44 -16.79 20.85
N GLY A 574 2.69 -16.32 20.94
CA GLY A 574 3.74 -17.03 21.65
C GLY A 574 3.46 -17.20 23.16
N ARG A 575 2.64 -16.32 23.77
CA ARG A 575 2.16 -16.52 25.15
C ARG A 575 1.05 -17.56 25.24
N VAL A 576 0.11 -17.56 24.29
CA VAL A 576 -0.93 -18.59 24.19
C VAL A 576 -0.30 -19.96 23.97
N ASP A 577 0.65 -20.09 23.03
CA ASP A 577 1.38 -21.34 22.78
C ASP A 577 2.08 -21.84 24.04
N LYS A 578 2.69 -20.94 24.83
CA LYS A 578 3.30 -21.30 26.13
C LYS A 578 2.27 -21.79 27.13
N VAL A 579 1.09 -21.18 27.20
CA VAL A 579 -0.01 -21.62 28.08
C VAL A 579 -0.56 -22.96 27.64
N GLU A 580 -0.76 -23.17 26.34
CA GLU A 580 -1.21 -24.45 25.78
C GLU A 580 -0.19 -25.57 26.03
N GLN A 581 1.10 -25.28 25.86
CA GLN A 581 2.19 -26.19 26.20
C GLN A 581 2.22 -26.49 27.70
N GLU A 582 2.05 -25.49 28.58
CA GLU A 582 1.97 -25.71 30.04
C GLU A 582 0.78 -26.61 30.40
N MET A 583 -0.39 -26.34 29.84
CA MET A 583 -1.59 -27.18 30.03
C MET A 583 -1.38 -28.60 29.50
N ALA A 584 -0.61 -28.77 28.42
CA ALA A 584 -0.25 -30.09 27.89
C ALA A 584 0.75 -30.82 28.81
N PHE A 585 1.75 -30.12 29.34
CA PHE A 585 2.73 -30.67 30.28
C PHE A 585 2.11 -31.03 31.63
N GLU A 586 1.17 -30.23 32.14
CA GLU A 586 0.38 -30.53 33.34
C GLU A 586 -0.51 -31.78 33.14
N LYS A 587 -1.08 -31.94 31.95
CA LYS A 587 -1.85 -33.15 31.57
C LYS A 587 -0.97 -34.37 31.27
N GLY A 588 0.36 -34.24 31.34
CA GLY A 588 1.31 -35.34 31.16
C GLY A 588 1.70 -35.62 29.71
N ALA A 589 1.32 -34.76 28.75
CA ALA A 589 1.72 -34.86 27.35
C ALA A 589 3.14 -34.30 27.15
N GLY A 590 4.15 -35.02 27.64
CA GLY A 590 5.58 -34.67 27.48
C GLY A 590 6.18 -33.89 28.65
N ARG A 591 7.46 -33.49 28.51
CA ARG A 591 8.21 -32.66 29.46
C ARG A 591 8.91 -31.53 28.71
N LEU A 592 9.03 -30.36 29.33
CA LEU A 592 9.73 -29.21 28.74
C LEU A 592 11.22 -29.49 28.52
N LEU A 593 11.92 -30.02 29.53
CA LEU A 593 13.32 -30.44 29.49
C LEU A 593 13.46 -31.81 30.17
N ARG A 594 14.64 -32.44 30.04
CA ARG A 594 14.89 -33.77 30.65
C ARG A 594 14.61 -33.79 32.15
N ASP A 595 15.03 -32.72 32.83
CA ASP A 595 15.05 -32.62 34.30
C ASP A 595 13.95 -31.66 34.84
N ILE A 596 13.26 -30.91 33.96
CA ILE A 596 12.23 -29.92 34.32
C ILE A 596 10.94 -30.22 33.54
N LYS A 597 9.82 -30.41 34.25
CA LYS A 597 8.57 -30.88 33.62
C LYS A 597 7.77 -29.75 32.99
N SER A 598 7.68 -28.59 33.62
CA SER A 598 6.84 -27.48 33.17
C SER A 598 7.58 -26.12 33.18
N PHE A 599 7.04 -25.11 32.49
CA PHE A 599 7.55 -23.74 32.53
C PHE A 599 7.52 -23.18 33.96
N GLN A 600 6.51 -23.52 34.77
CA GLN A 600 6.45 -23.11 36.18
C GLN A 600 7.64 -23.65 36.99
N GLU A 601 8.03 -24.91 36.80
CA GLU A 601 9.21 -25.50 37.44
C GLU A 601 10.51 -24.84 36.94
N LEU A 602 10.59 -24.53 35.64
CA LEU A 602 11.73 -23.82 35.05
C LEU A 602 11.91 -22.44 35.67
N TYR A 603 10.83 -21.67 35.80
CA TYR A 603 10.87 -20.34 36.38
C TYR A 603 11.22 -20.39 37.87
N LYS A 604 10.68 -21.36 38.64
CA LYS A 604 11.07 -21.58 40.04
C LYS A 604 12.57 -21.88 40.16
N HIS A 605 13.10 -22.74 39.30
CA HIS A 605 14.52 -23.06 39.28
C HIS A 605 15.40 -21.85 38.91
N LYS A 606 15.01 -21.08 37.89
CA LYS A 606 15.72 -19.84 37.51
C LYS A 606 15.66 -18.78 38.61
N VAL A 607 14.52 -18.62 39.29
CA VAL A 607 14.39 -17.71 40.43
C VAL A 607 15.33 -18.12 41.55
N ALA A 608 15.39 -19.42 41.90
CA ALA A 608 16.32 -19.92 42.91
C ALA A 608 17.80 -19.66 42.53
N GLN A 609 18.17 -19.84 41.26
CA GLN A 609 19.51 -19.51 40.76
C GLN A 609 19.82 -18.00 40.81
N GLN A 610 18.86 -17.16 40.46
CA GLN A 610 19.04 -15.69 40.53
C GLN A 610 19.13 -15.22 41.99
N GLU A 611 18.38 -15.82 42.90
CA GLU A 611 18.49 -15.55 44.33
C GLU A 611 19.84 -15.99 44.91
N SER A 612 20.37 -17.15 44.50
CA SER A 612 21.71 -17.59 44.91
C SER A 612 22.79 -16.66 44.38
N LEU A 613 22.71 -16.28 43.10
CA LEU A 613 23.63 -15.32 42.49
C LEU A 613 23.56 -13.97 43.17
N THR A 614 22.36 -13.47 43.49
CA THR A 614 22.18 -12.22 44.22
C THR A 614 22.80 -12.28 45.61
N LYS A 615 22.67 -13.42 46.32
CA LYS A 615 23.32 -13.64 47.61
C LYS A 615 24.85 -13.67 47.48
N GLU A 616 25.38 -14.29 46.44
CA GLU A 616 26.82 -14.32 46.14
C GLU A 616 27.36 -12.94 45.77
N LEU A 617 26.70 -12.22 44.88
CA LEU A 617 27.07 -10.84 44.52
C LEU A 617 27.00 -9.91 45.73
N ARG A 618 26.03 -10.08 46.63
CA ARG A 618 25.99 -9.33 47.90
C ARG A 618 27.16 -9.69 48.82
N LYS A 619 27.57 -10.96 48.86
CA LYS A 619 28.78 -11.38 49.60
C LYS A 619 30.04 -10.76 48.98
N GLN A 620 30.20 -10.86 47.66
CA GLN A 620 31.31 -10.25 46.92
C GLN A 620 31.34 -8.73 47.08
N GLN A 621 30.19 -8.06 47.06
CA GLN A 621 30.09 -6.62 47.31
C GLN A 621 30.51 -6.28 48.75
N LYS A 622 30.13 -7.10 49.74
CA LYS A 622 30.58 -6.91 51.13
C LYS A 622 32.08 -7.12 51.28
N THR A 623 32.66 -8.15 50.66
CA THR A 623 34.11 -8.39 50.69
C THR A 623 34.86 -7.28 49.96
N LEU A 624 34.36 -6.83 48.80
CA LEU A 624 34.94 -5.70 48.08
C LEU A 624 34.85 -4.41 48.90
N LYS A 625 33.72 -4.12 49.55
CA LYS A 625 33.60 -2.94 50.44
C LYS A 625 34.56 -3.02 51.63
N ALA A 626 34.73 -4.19 52.25
CA ALA A 626 35.66 -4.38 53.35
C ALA A 626 37.12 -4.22 52.89
N ASN A 627 37.47 -4.72 51.70
CA ASN A 627 38.82 -4.67 51.17
C ASN A 627 39.12 -3.40 50.36
N ALA A 628 38.11 -2.61 49.97
CA ALA A 628 38.25 -1.44 49.10
C ALA A 628 39.20 -0.39 49.67
N ALA A 629 39.16 -0.14 50.98
CA ALA A 629 40.09 0.78 51.63
C ALA A 629 41.54 0.27 51.54
N GLY A 630 41.76 -1.03 51.76
CA GLY A 630 43.07 -1.66 51.64
C GLY A 630 43.59 -1.68 50.20
N HIS A 631 42.75 -2.05 49.23
CA HIS A 631 43.10 -2.03 47.81
C HIS A 631 43.35 -0.62 47.28
N HIS A 632 42.61 0.39 47.76
CA HIS A 632 42.84 1.78 47.38
C HIS A 632 44.16 2.32 47.97
N ALA A 633 44.48 1.95 49.21
CA ALA A 633 45.78 2.30 49.81
C ALA A 633 46.94 1.61 49.06
N GLN A 634 46.80 0.31 48.75
CA GLN A 634 47.77 -0.46 47.99
C GLN A 634 47.95 0.11 46.57
N ARG A 635 46.86 0.48 45.89
CA ARG A 635 46.90 1.12 44.57
C ARG A 635 47.60 2.48 44.62
N ALA A 636 47.31 3.30 45.62
CA ALA A 636 47.99 4.59 45.80
C ALA A 636 49.50 4.41 46.05
N GLN A 637 49.89 3.38 46.81
CA GLN A 637 51.29 3.01 47.01
C GLN A 637 51.96 2.54 45.70
N PHE A 638 51.29 1.70 44.90
CA PHE A 638 51.80 1.29 43.58
C PHE A 638 51.87 2.43 42.58
N GLU A 639 50.88 3.33 42.54
CA GLU A 639 50.92 4.53 41.69
C GLU A 639 52.07 5.45 42.10
N SER A 640 52.29 5.64 43.40
CA SER A 640 53.44 6.39 43.92
C SER A 640 54.77 5.74 43.55
N LEU A 641 54.85 4.40 43.59
CA LEU A 641 56.03 3.63 43.21
C LEU A 641 56.27 3.70 41.69
N CYS A 642 55.22 3.61 40.87
CA CYS A 642 55.29 3.82 39.42
C CYS A 642 55.74 5.23 39.08
N GLN A 643 55.23 6.26 39.77
CA GLN A 643 55.69 7.64 39.60
C GLN A 643 57.17 7.77 39.98
N LEU A 644 57.60 7.16 41.08
CA LEU A 644 58.99 7.19 41.52
C LEU A 644 59.91 6.47 40.52
N LEU A 645 59.50 5.31 40.01
CA LEU A 645 60.21 4.59 38.96
C LEU A 645 60.24 5.37 37.64
N THR A 646 59.15 6.06 37.27
CA THR A 646 59.09 6.91 36.08
C THR A 646 60.01 8.11 36.23
N CYS A 647 60.03 8.76 37.40
CA CYS A 647 60.98 9.81 37.73
C CYS A 647 62.43 9.29 37.69
N LYS A 648 62.70 8.10 38.22
CA LYS A 648 64.02 7.46 38.10
C LYS A 648 64.38 7.17 36.63
N LEU A 649 63.45 6.69 35.82
CA LEU A 649 63.65 6.46 34.38
C LEU A 649 63.90 7.76 33.63
N GLN A 650 63.18 8.83 33.97
CA GLN A 650 63.40 10.17 33.38
C GLN A 650 64.72 10.77 33.83
N LEU A 651 65.13 10.58 35.08
CA LEU A 651 66.44 11.01 35.58
C LEU A 651 67.58 10.19 34.98
N ALA A 652 67.40 8.87 34.83
CA ALA A 652 68.36 8.01 34.13
C ALA A 652 68.42 8.34 32.63
N GLY A 653 67.28 8.64 32.01
CA GLY A 653 67.19 9.08 30.61
C GLY A 653 67.78 10.48 30.41
N ARG A 654 67.61 11.39 31.37
CA ARG A 654 68.28 12.71 31.37
C ARG A 654 69.77 12.58 31.63
N ALA A 655 70.20 11.73 32.57
CA ALA A 655 71.61 11.41 32.76
C ALA A 655 72.22 10.78 31.50
N ALA A 656 71.47 9.93 30.78
CA ALA A 656 71.87 9.35 29.51
C ALA A 656 71.86 10.37 28.35
N SER A 657 70.91 11.32 28.32
CA SER A 657 70.87 12.39 27.30
C SER A 657 71.94 13.45 27.54
N ASP A 658 72.19 13.82 28.80
CA ASP A 658 73.26 14.74 29.20
C ASP A 658 74.64 14.08 29.01
N ALA A 659 74.72 12.74 29.07
CA ALA A 659 75.89 11.98 28.64
C ALA A 659 76.03 11.87 27.10
N ALA A 660 74.92 11.94 26.34
CA ALA A 660 74.90 11.84 24.87
C ALA A 660 75.12 13.20 24.15
N SER A 661 74.79 14.33 24.79
CA SER A 661 75.19 15.67 24.33
C SER A 661 76.63 15.95 24.78
N GLY A 662 77.60 15.39 24.07
CA GLY A 662 79.00 15.36 24.45
C GLY A 662 79.60 16.69 24.91
N LYS A 663 79.82 16.80 26.23
CA LYS A 663 81.12 17.21 26.78
C LYS A 663 81.76 15.97 27.39
N ALA A 664 82.75 15.42 26.70
CA ALA A 664 83.63 14.44 27.28
C ALA A 664 84.43 15.07 28.43
N GLN A 665 84.27 14.57 29.65
CA GLN A 665 85.39 14.39 30.57
C GLN A 665 85.07 13.36 31.67
N GLY A 666 85.56 12.13 31.44
CA GLY A 666 86.32 11.37 32.43
C GLY A 666 85.56 10.65 33.55
N GLY A 667 85.73 9.32 33.59
CA GLY A 667 85.60 8.50 34.80
C GLY A 667 84.59 7.36 34.60
N LEU A 668 84.99 6.16 34.18
CA LEU A 668 85.47 5.09 35.09
C LEU A 668 84.33 4.71 36.08
N GLU A 669 83.82 3.49 36.25
CA GLU A 669 84.15 2.12 35.87
C GLU A 669 82.92 1.28 36.30
N LEU A 670 82.60 0.20 35.60
CA LEU A 670 82.51 -1.17 36.11
C LEU A 670 81.76 -1.38 37.45
N PHE A 671 80.69 -2.19 37.40
CA PHE A 671 80.55 -3.51 38.07
C PHE A 671 79.04 -3.86 38.05
N ASP A 672 78.59 -4.74 37.16
CA ASP A 672 78.57 -6.21 37.27
C ASP A 672 77.71 -6.74 38.44
N GLY A 673 76.87 -7.71 38.12
CA GLY A 673 75.84 -8.23 39.03
C GLY A 673 74.82 -9.12 38.34
N HIS A 674 75.31 -10.25 37.84
CA HIS A 674 74.56 -11.44 37.47
C HIS A 674 73.39 -11.85 38.40
N ALA A 675 72.54 -12.73 37.84
CA ALA A 675 71.59 -13.65 38.49
C ALA A 675 70.19 -13.05 38.80
N ASP A 676 69.05 -13.64 38.43
CA ASP A 676 68.74 -14.98 37.95
C ASP A 676 67.50 -14.95 37.05
N ILE A 677 67.53 -15.73 35.97
CA ILE A 677 66.37 -16.14 35.21
C ILE A 677 65.76 -17.34 35.97
N ALA A 678 64.59 -17.15 36.56
CA ALA A 678 63.70 -18.24 36.94
C ALA A 678 62.35 -18.05 36.25
N GLN A 679 62.06 -18.97 35.34
CA GLN A 679 60.78 -19.17 34.69
C GLN A 679 59.68 -19.38 35.74
N PHE A 680 58.52 -18.74 35.57
CA PHE A 680 57.23 -19.32 35.97
C PHE A 680 56.13 -18.83 35.04
N GLU A 681 55.67 -19.75 34.20
CA GLU A 681 54.38 -19.75 33.53
C GLU A 681 53.26 -19.76 34.58
N ASN A 682 52.30 -18.84 34.45
CA ASN A 682 50.87 -19.05 34.74
C ASN A 682 50.12 -17.71 34.57
N VAL A 683 49.78 -17.38 33.32
CA VAL A 683 48.75 -16.39 33.01
C VAL A 683 47.50 -17.14 32.55
N GLY A 684 46.60 -17.38 33.50
CA GLY A 684 45.22 -17.75 33.21
C GLY A 684 44.47 -16.52 32.72
N GLY A 685 44.34 -16.38 31.40
CA GLY A 685 43.50 -15.36 30.78
C GLY A 685 42.03 -15.66 31.01
N ALA A 686 41.40 -14.90 31.92
CA ALA A 686 39.95 -14.85 32.03
C ALA A 686 39.39 -13.96 30.91
N ASN A 687 38.77 -14.59 29.91
CA ASN A 687 38.06 -13.89 28.84
C ASN A 687 36.89 -13.11 29.44
N VAL A 688 36.89 -11.81 29.13
CA VAL A 688 35.87 -10.83 29.47
C VAL A 688 34.66 -11.04 28.57
N MET A 689 33.49 -11.06 29.22
CA MET A 689 32.15 -11.10 28.64
C MET A 689 31.96 -10.06 27.53
N THR A 690 31.62 -10.53 26.33
CA THR A 690 30.88 -9.74 25.33
C THR A 690 29.40 -9.80 25.70
N LEU A 691 28.83 -8.64 26.01
CA LEU A 691 27.37 -8.45 26.06
C LEU A 691 26.95 -7.99 24.67
N ASP A 692 26.15 -8.81 24.00
CA ASP A 692 25.44 -8.45 22.78
C ASP A 692 24.37 -7.39 23.09
N ALA A 693 24.33 -6.36 22.24
CA ALA A 693 23.17 -5.52 22.00
C ALA A 693 22.99 -5.38 20.48
#